data_AF-A0A846E030-F1
#
_entry.id   AF-A0A846E030-F1
#
_cell.length_a   1.000
_cell.length_b   1.000
_cell.length_c   1.000
_cell.angle_alpha   90.00
_cell.angle_beta   90.00
_cell.angle_gamma   90.00
#
_symmetry.space_group_name_H-M   'P 1'
#
loop_
_entity.id
_entity.type
_entity.pdbx_description
1 polymer ?
#
loop_
_entity_poly.entity_id
_entity_poly.type
_entity_poly.pdbx_seq_one_letter_code
_entity_poly.pdbx_strand_id
1 'polypeptide(L)'
;MKTQLLRWCCAICLVVLMGIGFALPAQAQVLEGETVDISQLSFNDLGAVNQSGSFVEGATSRSWIAGQTPDQFLTLSDITSLEPQQLTLEAISQITGEQLASLGLDNFPLIAQQTLNELIDAIPSIASVSLDELTPIQHWVSDLVGSRRMGRGLTLFEAIQRYPELGELELGAVDLAELAIAAIPGLTRATLSEFRGWETQLIDEIPGLNQVPLGQFPHPVDSIASQVVMRIDKIWGTAESEAIRTISGSDVEGFEVPCFRDRIDCASIELDDLETEGRVQRGPLEGVYWVSGKYQQVRGGRGLLGQVNGGMEPTGRLPFGDVFKVVVWEPSETTDTVTTALFFRVCQGMLGCTPYMIGPVPFLTLRVNAPMIVGQLDYTATPSNEPSTPTLATPGGGMPGFNELGGFELNCLDSPNLLQSSRFPQSVNLNALASAIANLESLGSGGYRAVGVHTCADGGRNCGRALGRYQFMSYNEFAVATITQRPGGRDFLRRLEQGATPTANEIEQYFPPADQERAFQSSLASNIERASTEIDPTTGQLFRGDRLIERAAQMHFGGQFSQIDGIQTDALGRLSLRDYGQRALALYQQTESSTATNVCTPLSSARSANVQRMGLVDVSFLKGRQLFLTALYLLNLIVLYRLIFQS
;
A
#
# COMPACT_ATOMS: atom_id res chain seq x y z
N MET A 1 -41.16 16.56 -45.83
CA MET A 1 -39.76 16.46 -45.35
C MET A 1 -39.55 16.98 -43.92
N LYS A 2 -40.21 18.05 -43.45
CA LYS A 2 -40.02 18.56 -42.07
C LYS A 2 -40.57 17.68 -40.94
N THR A 3 -41.55 16.81 -41.21
CA THR A 3 -42.18 15.91 -40.22
C THR A 3 -41.45 14.57 -40.03
N GLN A 4 -40.54 14.20 -40.92
CA GLN A 4 -39.72 13.01 -40.73
C GLN A 4 -38.44 13.29 -39.95
N LEU A 5 -37.83 14.49 -40.07
CA LEU A 5 -36.66 14.85 -39.26
C LEU A 5 -36.96 14.88 -37.75
N LEU A 6 -38.16 15.31 -37.37
CA LEU A 6 -38.54 15.39 -35.95
C LEU A 6 -38.74 14.01 -35.30
N ARG A 7 -39.14 13.00 -36.09
CA ARG A 7 -39.28 11.60 -35.62
C ARG A 7 -37.92 10.91 -35.47
N TRP A 8 -36.94 11.27 -36.28
CA TRP A 8 -35.57 10.76 -36.16
C TRP A 8 -34.81 11.38 -34.99
N CYS A 9 -35.01 12.67 -34.70
CA CYS A 9 -34.40 13.29 -33.50
C CYS A 9 -34.95 12.74 -32.18
N CYS A 10 -36.25 12.44 -32.07
CA CYS A 10 -36.80 11.82 -30.86
C CYS A 10 -36.34 10.37 -30.66
N ALA A 11 -36.18 9.58 -31.74
CA ALA A 11 -35.68 8.21 -31.64
C ALA A 11 -34.18 8.16 -31.25
N ILE A 12 -33.38 9.10 -31.74
CA ILE A 12 -31.95 9.20 -31.37
C ILE A 12 -31.78 9.70 -29.93
N CYS A 13 -32.62 10.64 -29.46
CA CYS A 13 -32.63 11.01 -28.04
C CYS A 13 -33.01 9.86 -27.10
N LEU A 14 -33.93 8.97 -27.51
CA LEU A 14 -34.34 7.83 -26.68
C LEU A 14 -33.27 6.73 -26.59
N VAL A 15 -32.47 6.54 -27.65
CA VAL A 15 -31.37 5.56 -27.68
C VAL A 15 -30.12 6.08 -26.95
N VAL A 16 -29.86 7.39 -26.97
CA VAL A 16 -28.75 8.01 -26.21
C VAL A 16 -29.04 8.06 -24.71
N LEU A 17 -30.31 8.09 -24.29
CA LEU A 17 -30.70 8.04 -22.87
C LEU A 17 -30.69 6.63 -22.25
N MET A 18 -30.61 5.56 -23.06
CA MET A 18 -30.51 4.17 -22.57
C MET A 18 -29.07 3.61 -22.59
N GLY A 19 -28.10 4.33 -23.16
CA GLY A 19 -26.71 3.88 -23.30
C GLY A 19 -25.72 4.41 -22.26
N ILE A 20 -26.16 5.27 -21.34
CA ILE A 20 -25.34 5.74 -20.22
C ILE A 20 -25.73 4.92 -18.99
N GLY A 21 -25.22 3.69 -18.95
CA GLY A 21 -25.14 2.94 -17.70
C GLY A 21 -24.17 3.69 -16.80
N PHE A 22 -24.66 4.57 -15.94
CA PHE A 22 -23.91 4.97 -14.77
C PHE A 22 -23.66 3.70 -13.97
N ALA A 23 -22.38 3.33 -13.81
CA ALA A 23 -21.99 2.43 -12.75
C ALA A 23 -22.45 3.10 -11.46
N LEU A 24 -23.56 2.62 -10.91
CA LEU A 24 -23.95 2.95 -9.54
C LEU A 24 -22.79 2.50 -8.64
N PRO A 25 -22.40 3.26 -7.61
CA PRO A 25 -21.55 2.72 -6.57
C PRO A 25 -22.19 1.42 -6.09
N ALA A 26 -21.39 0.37 -5.90
CA ALA A 26 -21.83 -0.92 -5.40
C ALA A 26 -22.79 -0.68 -4.23
N GLN A 27 -24.08 -0.95 -4.47
CA GLN A 27 -25.09 -0.75 -3.45
C GLN A 27 -24.85 -1.82 -2.41
N ALA A 28 -24.45 -1.40 -1.20
CA ALA A 28 -24.43 -2.30 -0.05
C ALA A 28 -25.80 -2.99 0.02
N GLN A 29 -25.81 -4.32 0.06
CA GLN A 29 -27.04 -5.08 0.13
C GLN A 29 -27.76 -4.72 1.44
N VAL A 30 -28.94 -4.13 1.31
CA VAL A 30 -29.83 -3.88 2.44
C VAL A 30 -30.54 -5.19 2.74
N LEU A 31 -30.13 -5.89 3.79
CA LEU A 31 -30.70 -7.20 4.13
C LEU A 31 -31.84 -7.04 5.14
N GLU A 32 -33.00 -7.63 4.82
CA GLU A 32 -34.12 -7.80 5.75
C GLU A 32 -34.11 -9.21 6.30
N GLY A 33 -33.72 -9.36 7.56
CA GLY A 33 -34.08 -10.53 8.37
C GLY A 33 -33.30 -11.83 8.13
N GLU A 34 -32.25 -11.85 7.30
CA GLU A 34 -31.40 -13.02 7.08
C GLU A 34 -29.93 -12.66 7.36
N THR A 35 -29.26 -13.47 8.19
CA THR A 35 -27.81 -13.34 8.42
C THR A 35 -27.09 -13.66 7.12
N VAL A 36 -26.18 -12.79 6.66
CA VAL A 36 -25.32 -13.13 5.51
C VAL A 36 -24.47 -14.32 5.86
N ASP A 37 -24.54 -15.34 5.02
CA ASP A 37 -23.63 -16.47 5.09
C ASP A 37 -22.26 -16.06 4.53
N ILE A 38 -21.38 -15.59 5.43
CA ILE A 38 -20.03 -15.12 5.08
C ILE A 38 -19.18 -16.25 4.48
N SER A 39 -19.50 -17.51 4.77
CA SER A 39 -18.81 -18.67 4.23
C SER A 39 -18.91 -18.78 2.71
N GLN A 40 -19.96 -18.20 2.12
CA GLN A 40 -20.20 -18.23 0.67
C GLN A 40 -19.55 -17.08 -0.09
N LEU A 41 -19.07 -16.05 0.61
CA LEU A 41 -18.40 -14.92 -0.03
C LEU A 41 -16.96 -15.31 -0.40
N SER A 42 -16.47 -14.85 -1.54
CA SER A 42 -15.03 -14.86 -1.87
C SER A 42 -14.39 -13.48 -1.66
N PHE A 43 -13.06 -13.36 -1.79
CA PHE A 43 -12.39 -12.05 -1.73
C PHE A 43 -12.83 -11.09 -2.85
N ASN A 44 -13.14 -11.63 -4.04
CA ASN A 44 -13.68 -10.87 -5.16
C ASN A 44 -15.14 -10.42 -4.96
N ASP A 45 -15.90 -11.07 -4.07
CA ASP A 45 -17.27 -10.65 -3.70
C ASP A 45 -17.28 -9.50 -2.68
N LEU A 46 -16.15 -9.22 -2.03
CA LEU A 46 -16.04 -8.14 -1.07
C LEU A 46 -16.08 -6.77 -1.76
N GLY A 47 -16.53 -5.74 -1.04
CA GLY A 47 -16.55 -4.39 -1.55
C GLY A 47 -15.15 -3.88 -1.93
N ALA A 48 -15.11 -2.87 -2.80
CA ALA A 48 -13.87 -2.16 -3.07
C ALA A 48 -13.47 -1.24 -1.91
N VAL A 49 -12.18 -1.13 -1.61
CA VAL A 49 -11.67 -0.19 -0.61
C VAL A 49 -12.02 1.24 -1.02
N ASN A 50 -12.55 2.02 -0.09
CA ASN A 50 -13.00 3.38 -0.40
C ASN A 50 -11.88 4.43 -0.31
N GLN A 51 -10.70 4.04 0.17
CA GLN A 51 -9.59 4.94 0.45
C GLN A 51 -8.28 4.31 0.01
N SER A 52 -7.47 5.08 -0.69
CA SER A 52 -6.10 4.71 -1.00
C SER A 52 -5.24 4.83 0.25
N GLY A 53 -4.14 4.11 0.26
CA GLY A 53 -3.11 4.25 1.27
C GLY A 53 -1.88 3.43 0.94
N SER A 54 -0.83 3.66 1.70
CA SER A 54 0.39 2.87 1.61
C SER A 54 1.13 2.89 2.94
N PHE A 55 1.99 1.90 3.13
CA PHE A 55 3.01 1.95 4.16
C PHE A 55 4.28 1.24 3.69
N VAL A 56 5.42 1.67 4.25
CA VAL A 56 6.71 0.98 4.16
C VAL A 56 7.32 0.97 5.55
N GLU A 57 7.51 -0.22 6.09
CA GLU A 57 8.19 -0.44 7.36
C GLU A 57 9.22 -1.56 7.19
N GLY A 58 10.51 -1.20 7.25
CA GLY A 58 11.59 -2.13 6.96
C GLY A 58 11.55 -2.69 5.54
N ALA A 59 11.45 -4.01 5.40
CA ALA A 59 11.31 -4.72 4.12
C ALA A 59 9.85 -4.99 3.75
N THR A 60 8.90 -4.60 4.60
CA THR A 60 7.46 -4.79 4.39
C THR A 60 6.90 -3.52 3.76
N SER A 61 6.21 -3.66 2.64
CA SER A 61 5.49 -2.55 2.02
C SER A 61 4.16 -3.00 1.48
N ARG A 62 3.16 -2.12 1.53
CA ARG A 62 1.86 -2.32 0.88
C ARG A 62 1.36 -0.99 0.35
N SER A 63 0.78 -0.99 -0.84
CA SER A 63 -0.02 0.11 -1.37
C SER A 63 -1.35 -0.43 -1.87
N TRP A 64 -2.39 0.38 -1.74
CA TRP A 64 -3.71 0.12 -2.30
C TRP A 64 -4.34 1.44 -2.74
N ILE A 65 -5.25 1.32 -3.69
CA ILE A 65 -5.92 2.45 -4.33
C ILE A 65 -7.42 2.28 -4.13
N ALA A 66 -8.09 3.38 -3.79
CA ALA A 66 -9.55 3.41 -3.73
C ALA A 66 -10.16 2.83 -5.02
N GLY A 67 -11.11 1.92 -4.86
CA GLY A 67 -11.72 1.17 -5.97
C GLY A 67 -11.16 -0.24 -6.16
N GLN A 68 -10.05 -0.60 -5.52
CA GLN A 68 -9.53 -1.97 -5.54
C GLN A 68 -10.28 -2.89 -4.58
N THR A 69 -10.50 -4.14 -4.96
CA THR A 69 -11.00 -5.20 -4.06
C THR A 69 -9.85 -5.81 -3.26
N PRO A 70 -10.13 -6.45 -2.10
CA PRO A 70 -9.09 -6.98 -1.22
C PRO A 70 -8.13 -7.97 -1.88
N ASP A 71 -8.60 -8.75 -2.85
CA ASP A 71 -7.76 -9.69 -3.59
C ASP A 71 -6.64 -9.02 -4.41
N GLN A 72 -6.78 -7.74 -4.73
CA GLN A 72 -5.83 -6.96 -5.55
C GLN A 72 -4.72 -6.29 -4.74
N PHE A 73 -4.81 -6.32 -3.40
CA PHE A 73 -3.82 -5.70 -2.52
C PHE A 73 -3.43 -6.56 -1.32
N LEU A 74 -4.14 -7.65 -1.03
CA LEU A 74 -3.73 -8.63 -0.02
C LEU A 74 -2.88 -9.71 -0.66
N THR A 75 -1.84 -10.13 0.06
CA THR A 75 -1.04 -11.29 -0.33
C THR A 75 -1.42 -12.53 0.44
N LEU A 76 -0.96 -13.71 0.00
CA LEU A 76 -1.23 -14.97 0.70
C LEU A 76 -0.76 -14.95 2.16
N SER A 77 0.31 -14.22 2.48
CA SER A 77 0.77 -14.03 3.86
C SER A 77 -0.25 -13.34 4.77
N ASP A 78 -1.07 -12.43 4.22
CA ASP A 78 -2.02 -11.62 4.99
C ASP A 78 -3.23 -12.43 5.47
N ILE A 79 -3.50 -13.55 4.80
CA ILE A 79 -4.66 -14.42 5.07
C ILE A 79 -4.23 -15.82 5.51
N THR A 80 -3.03 -15.95 6.09
CA THR A 80 -2.46 -17.24 6.54
C THR A 80 -3.33 -18.00 7.53
N SER A 81 -4.22 -17.32 8.26
CA SER A 81 -5.20 -17.98 9.12
C SER A 81 -6.26 -18.77 8.37
N LEU A 82 -6.49 -18.50 7.07
CA LEU A 82 -7.30 -19.34 6.18
C LEU A 82 -6.51 -20.51 5.57
N GLU A 83 -5.19 -20.56 5.82
CA GLU A 83 -4.26 -21.56 5.30
C GLU A 83 -4.23 -21.69 3.75
N PRO A 84 -4.22 -20.58 2.97
CA PRO A 84 -4.21 -20.64 1.50
C PRO A 84 -3.00 -21.42 0.94
N GLN A 85 -1.90 -21.46 1.69
CA GLN A 85 -0.66 -22.11 1.28
C GLN A 85 -0.80 -23.64 1.07
N GLN A 86 -1.85 -24.25 1.62
CA GLN A 86 -2.15 -25.67 1.43
C GLN A 86 -2.96 -25.96 0.16
N LEU A 87 -3.50 -24.93 -0.49
CA LEU A 87 -4.27 -25.11 -1.73
C LEU A 87 -3.35 -25.51 -2.89
N THR A 88 -3.95 -26.21 -3.84
CA THR A 88 -3.35 -26.56 -5.14
C THR A 88 -4.21 -25.94 -6.24
N LEU A 89 -3.66 -25.73 -7.44
CA LEU A 89 -4.47 -25.25 -8.57
C LEU A 89 -5.57 -26.25 -8.95
N GLU A 90 -5.35 -27.54 -8.74
CA GLU A 90 -6.40 -28.56 -8.91
C GLU A 90 -7.54 -28.38 -7.91
N ALA A 91 -7.25 -28.14 -6.63
CA ALA A 91 -8.28 -27.90 -5.62
C ALA A 91 -9.06 -26.62 -5.92
N ILE A 92 -8.37 -25.53 -6.28
CA ILE A 92 -9.02 -24.27 -6.67
C ILE A 92 -9.93 -24.48 -7.89
N SER A 93 -9.45 -25.15 -8.93
CA SER A 93 -10.22 -25.51 -10.13
C SER A 93 -11.49 -26.32 -9.79
N GLN A 94 -11.41 -27.25 -8.83
CA GLN A 94 -12.56 -28.03 -8.38
C GLN A 94 -13.59 -27.19 -7.61
N ILE A 95 -13.12 -26.26 -6.77
CA ILE A 95 -13.98 -25.38 -5.97
C ILE A 95 -14.71 -24.36 -6.87
N THR A 96 -13.98 -23.71 -7.77
CA THR A 96 -14.52 -22.63 -8.61
C THR A 96 -15.21 -23.16 -9.87
N GLY A 97 -14.91 -24.40 -10.27
CA GLY A 97 -15.39 -24.97 -11.53
C GLY A 97 -14.64 -24.45 -12.77
N GLU A 98 -13.54 -23.71 -12.59
CA GLU A 98 -12.75 -23.15 -13.68
C GLU A 98 -11.74 -24.16 -14.26
N GLN A 99 -11.45 -24.07 -15.55
CA GLN A 99 -10.49 -24.96 -16.23
C GLN A 99 -9.05 -24.41 -16.18
N LEU A 100 -8.50 -24.29 -14.97
CA LEU A 100 -7.20 -23.64 -14.73
C LEU A 100 -6.04 -24.34 -15.46
N ALA A 101 -6.09 -25.66 -15.59
CA ALA A 101 -5.04 -26.44 -16.26
C ALA A 101 -4.81 -26.05 -17.74
N SER A 102 -5.81 -25.41 -18.37
CA SER A 102 -5.74 -24.95 -19.77
C SER A 102 -5.23 -23.52 -19.95
N LEU A 103 -5.09 -22.77 -18.86
CA LEU A 103 -4.56 -21.40 -18.90
C LEU A 103 -3.06 -21.41 -19.24
N GLY A 104 -2.58 -20.30 -19.81
CA GLY A 104 -1.15 -20.09 -20.01
C GLY A 104 -0.40 -20.00 -18.67
N LEU A 105 0.87 -20.40 -18.65
CA LEU A 105 1.73 -20.33 -17.46
C LEU A 105 1.99 -18.88 -17.02
N ASP A 106 1.87 -17.93 -17.95
CA ASP A 106 1.90 -16.48 -17.69
C ASP A 106 0.74 -16.01 -16.78
N ASN A 107 -0.37 -16.75 -16.74
CA ASN A 107 -1.48 -16.49 -15.83
C ASN A 107 -1.19 -16.96 -14.40
N PHE A 108 -0.06 -17.63 -14.16
CA PHE A 108 0.37 -18.06 -12.83
C PHE A 108 1.76 -17.49 -12.51
N PRO A 109 1.89 -16.18 -12.21
CA PRO A 109 3.18 -15.49 -12.09
C PRO A 109 4.17 -16.11 -11.11
N LEU A 110 3.68 -16.81 -10.09
CA LEU A 110 4.49 -17.56 -9.13
C LEU A 110 5.41 -18.58 -9.82
N ILE A 111 4.99 -19.18 -10.94
CA ILE A 111 5.83 -20.15 -11.67
C ILE A 111 7.03 -19.48 -12.35
N ALA A 112 6.86 -18.24 -12.83
CA ALA A 112 7.91 -17.50 -13.51
C ALA A 112 9.11 -17.22 -12.59
N GLN A 113 8.87 -17.15 -11.28
CA GLN A 113 9.87 -16.91 -10.25
C GLN A 113 10.65 -18.16 -9.84
N GLN A 114 10.30 -19.35 -10.34
CA GLN A 114 10.96 -20.59 -9.96
C GLN A 114 12.13 -20.90 -10.90
N THR A 115 13.23 -21.35 -10.31
CA THR A 115 14.32 -22.02 -11.05
C THR A 115 13.97 -23.47 -11.35
N LEU A 116 14.70 -24.14 -12.26
CA LEU A 116 14.50 -25.57 -12.52
C LEU A 116 14.79 -26.43 -11.28
N ASN A 117 15.76 -26.06 -10.45
CA ASN A 117 16.03 -26.73 -9.18
C ASN A 117 14.84 -26.58 -8.22
N GLU A 118 14.33 -25.36 -8.04
CA GLU A 118 13.17 -25.10 -7.18
C GLU A 118 11.91 -25.80 -7.71
N LEU A 119 11.73 -25.88 -9.03
CA LEU A 119 10.62 -26.63 -9.62
C LEU A 119 10.73 -28.14 -9.35
N ILE A 120 11.95 -28.70 -9.34
CA ILE A 120 12.18 -30.09 -8.93
C ILE A 120 11.88 -30.29 -7.45
N ASP A 121 12.28 -29.35 -6.60
CA ASP A 121 12.00 -29.42 -5.16
C ASP A 121 10.49 -29.36 -4.89
N ALA A 122 9.77 -28.48 -5.59
CA ALA A 122 8.32 -28.35 -5.51
C ALA A 122 7.57 -29.55 -6.12
N ILE A 123 8.10 -30.14 -7.20
CA ILE A 123 7.47 -31.24 -7.93
C ILE A 123 8.48 -32.36 -8.16
N PRO A 124 8.82 -33.19 -7.13
CA PRO A 124 9.91 -34.16 -7.24
C PRO A 124 9.80 -35.15 -8.41
N SER A 125 8.58 -35.46 -8.86
CA SER A 125 8.36 -36.33 -10.02
C SER A 125 8.93 -35.76 -11.33
N ILE A 126 9.03 -34.43 -11.47
CA ILE A 126 9.49 -33.78 -12.70
C ILE A 126 10.96 -34.06 -13.00
N ALA A 127 11.76 -34.37 -11.97
CA ALA A 127 13.16 -34.78 -12.09
C ALA A 127 13.35 -35.97 -13.04
N SER A 128 12.37 -36.88 -13.06
CA SER A 128 12.38 -38.10 -13.87
C SER A 128 11.74 -37.96 -15.25
N VAL A 129 11.11 -36.82 -15.54
CA VAL A 129 10.46 -36.55 -16.82
C VAL A 129 11.53 -36.31 -17.88
N SER A 130 11.33 -36.88 -19.07
CA SER A 130 12.23 -36.66 -20.19
C SER A 130 12.12 -35.21 -20.66
N LEU A 131 13.26 -34.57 -20.98
CA LEU A 131 13.24 -33.26 -21.61
C LEU A 131 12.44 -33.24 -22.91
N ASP A 132 12.33 -34.37 -23.61
CA ASP A 132 11.54 -34.50 -24.83
C ASP A 132 10.02 -34.33 -24.57
N GLU A 133 9.57 -34.60 -23.34
CA GLU A 133 8.17 -34.41 -22.90
C GLU A 133 7.93 -33.01 -22.30
N LEU A 134 9.01 -32.31 -21.95
CA LEU A 134 9.01 -30.92 -21.50
C LEU A 134 9.40 -30.00 -22.67
N THR A 135 8.68 -30.11 -23.80
CA THR A 135 8.96 -29.38 -25.05
C THR A 135 9.35 -27.90 -24.84
N PRO A 136 8.72 -27.14 -23.94
CA PRO A 136 9.08 -25.74 -23.73
C PRO A 136 10.46 -25.55 -23.10
N ILE A 137 10.78 -26.38 -22.10
CA ILE A 137 12.08 -26.39 -21.43
C ILE A 137 13.14 -26.94 -22.38
N GLN A 138 12.79 -27.92 -23.23
CA GLN A 138 13.70 -28.51 -24.22
C GLN A 138 14.26 -27.49 -25.20
N HIS A 139 13.40 -26.62 -25.75
CA HIS A 139 13.80 -25.59 -26.71
C HIS A 139 14.82 -24.64 -26.10
N TRP A 140 14.56 -24.21 -24.88
CA TRP A 140 15.43 -23.30 -24.17
C TRP A 140 16.75 -23.93 -23.74
N VAL A 141 16.70 -25.13 -23.15
CA VAL A 141 17.92 -25.90 -22.81
C VAL A 141 18.76 -26.14 -24.07
N SER A 142 18.12 -26.35 -25.23
CA SER A 142 18.81 -26.51 -26.51
C SER A 142 19.51 -25.24 -26.99
N ASP A 143 18.95 -24.06 -26.71
CA ASP A 143 19.55 -22.77 -27.08
C ASP A 143 20.76 -22.44 -26.19
N LEU A 144 20.73 -22.79 -24.91
CA LEU A 144 21.83 -22.58 -23.96
C LEU A 144 22.99 -23.57 -24.16
N VAL A 145 22.67 -24.86 -24.27
CA VAL A 145 23.68 -25.93 -24.27
C VAL A 145 24.05 -26.38 -25.69
N GLY A 146 23.22 -26.03 -26.67
CA GLY A 146 23.33 -26.48 -28.06
C GLY A 146 22.73 -27.88 -28.25
N SER A 147 21.76 -27.99 -29.16
CA SER A 147 20.99 -29.22 -29.44
C SER A 147 21.82 -30.46 -29.84
N ARG A 148 23.09 -30.32 -30.25
CA ARG A 148 24.01 -31.46 -30.50
C ARG A 148 24.67 -32.03 -29.25
N ARG A 149 24.65 -31.29 -28.14
CA ARG A 149 25.26 -31.69 -26.85
C ARG A 149 24.27 -32.37 -25.92
N MET A 150 22.97 -32.12 -26.13
CA MET A 150 21.89 -32.86 -25.48
C MET A 150 21.75 -34.26 -26.10
N GLY A 151 21.94 -35.29 -25.27
CA GLY A 151 21.57 -36.66 -25.65
C GLY A 151 20.05 -36.80 -25.73
N ARG A 152 19.55 -37.75 -26.54
CA ARG A 152 18.10 -38.04 -26.63
C ARG A 152 17.64 -38.73 -25.35
N GLY A 153 16.40 -38.44 -24.91
CA GLY A 153 15.79 -39.11 -23.76
C GLY A 153 16.43 -38.77 -22.41
N LEU A 154 17.28 -37.75 -22.32
CA LEU A 154 17.78 -37.26 -21.03
C LEU A 154 16.60 -36.82 -20.15
N THR A 155 16.62 -37.21 -18.88
CA THR A 155 15.70 -36.63 -17.90
C THR A 155 16.14 -35.23 -17.51
N LEU A 156 15.23 -34.44 -16.95
CA LEU A 156 15.55 -33.10 -16.45
C LEU A 156 16.69 -33.15 -15.42
N PHE A 157 16.65 -34.12 -14.49
CA PHE A 157 17.70 -34.26 -13.47
C PHE A 157 19.05 -34.66 -14.06
N GLU A 158 19.09 -35.58 -15.02
CA GLU A 158 20.34 -35.96 -15.70
C GLU A 158 20.93 -34.79 -16.49
N ALA A 159 20.08 -33.94 -17.08
CA ALA A 159 20.50 -32.74 -17.77
C ALA A 159 21.13 -31.71 -16.82
N ILE A 160 20.51 -31.45 -15.66
CA ILE A 160 21.04 -30.55 -14.64
C ILE A 160 22.34 -31.09 -14.04
N GLN A 161 22.45 -32.39 -13.78
CA GLN A 161 23.72 -32.98 -13.30
C GLN A 161 24.87 -32.77 -14.29
N ARG A 162 24.57 -32.83 -15.59
CA ARG A 162 25.56 -32.66 -16.65
C ARG A 162 25.89 -31.19 -16.92
N TYR A 163 24.91 -30.31 -16.74
CA TYR A 163 24.98 -28.87 -16.96
C TYR A 163 24.34 -28.14 -15.77
N PRO A 164 25.08 -27.99 -14.65
CA PRO A 164 24.53 -27.44 -13.41
C PRO A 164 23.93 -26.03 -13.57
N GLU A 165 24.40 -25.26 -14.54
CA GLU A 165 23.86 -23.94 -14.90
C GLU A 165 22.38 -23.97 -15.30
N LEU A 166 21.84 -25.12 -15.72
CA LEU A 166 20.43 -25.27 -16.02
C LEU A 166 19.56 -25.23 -14.76
N GLY A 167 20.10 -25.69 -13.63
CA GLY A 167 19.36 -25.74 -12.38
C GLY A 167 18.95 -24.36 -11.87
N GLU A 168 19.81 -23.36 -12.08
CA GLU A 168 19.63 -21.97 -11.62
C GLU A 168 18.77 -21.12 -12.53
N LEU A 169 18.17 -21.74 -13.55
CA LEU A 169 17.54 -20.99 -14.61
C LEU A 169 16.07 -20.75 -14.31
N GLU A 170 15.71 -19.46 -14.18
CA GLU A 170 14.33 -19.02 -13.90
C GLU A 170 13.41 -19.22 -15.11
N LEU A 171 12.23 -19.78 -14.86
CA LEU A 171 11.22 -20.03 -15.89
C LEU A 171 10.69 -18.74 -16.53
N GLY A 172 10.73 -17.61 -15.82
CA GLY A 172 10.34 -16.30 -16.37
C GLY A 172 11.26 -15.79 -17.50
N ALA A 173 12.41 -16.42 -17.74
CA ALA A 173 13.29 -16.07 -18.86
C ALA A 173 12.84 -16.67 -20.20
N VAL A 174 11.77 -17.46 -20.22
CA VAL A 174 11.11 -17.93 -21.45
C VAL A 174 9.72 -17.31 -21.59
N ASP A 175 9.21 -17.27 -22.81
CA ASP A 175 7.81 -16.89 -23.04
C ASP A 175 6.89 -18.00 -22.52
N LEU A 176 6.18 -17.69 -21.44
CA LEU A 176 5.27 -18.61 -20.74
C LEU A 176 3.84 -18.56 -21.31
N ALA A 177 3.51 -17.59 -22.17
CA ALA A 177 2.14 -17.38 -22.64
C ALA A 177 1.63 -18.49 -23.55
N GLU A 178 2.53 -19.12 -24.34
CA GLU A 178 2.15 -20.23 -25.24
C GLU A 178 2.04 -21.58 -24.52
N LEU A 179 2.32 -21.64 -23.22
CA LEU A 179 2.47 -22.87 -22.47
C LEU A 179 1.32 -23.04 -21.49
N ALA A 180 0.52 -24.09 -21.65
CA ALA A 180 -0.53 -24.37 -20.69
C ALA A 180 0.04 -24.78 -19.33
N ILE A 181 -0.65 -24.47 -18.23
CA ILE A 181 -0.32 -24.94 -16.88
C ILE A 181 -0.19 -26.49 -16.86
N ALA A 182 -1.05 -27.20 -17.58
CA ALA A 182 -0.99 -28.66 -17.72
C ALA A 182 0.27 -29.19 -18.43
N ALA A 183 1.03 -28.33 -19.14
CA ALA A 183 2.24 -28.73 -19.84
C ALA A 183 3.39 -29.09 -18.87
N ILE A 184 3.31 -28.68 -17.61
CA ILE A 184 4.25 -29.08 -16.55
C ILE A 184 3.59 -30.19 -15.71
N PRO A 185 4.01 -31.46 -15.86
CA PRO A 185 3.40 -32.57 -15.14
C PRO A 185 3.53 -32.40 -13.62
N GLY A 186 2.40 -32.43 -12.92
CA GLY A 186 2.35 -32.30 -11.46
C GLY A 186 2.20 -30.88 -10.93
N LEU A 187 2.30 -29.85 -11.79
CA LEU A 187 2.19 -28.45 -11.37
C LEU A 187 0.87 -28.14 -10.67
N THR A 188 -0.25 -28.66 -11.18
CA THR A 188 -1.57 -28.40 -10.58
C THR A 188 -1.79 -29.09 -9.24
N ARG A 189 -0.93 -30.04 -8.86
CA ARG A 189 -1.04 -30.84 -7.63
C ARG A 189 -0.09 -30.41 -6.53
N ALA A 190 0.91 -29.61 -6.85
CA ALA A 190 1.77 -28.99 -5.86
C ALA A 190 0.98 -27.95 -5.06
N THR A 191 1.26 -27.87 -3.76
CA THR A 191 0.68 -26.85 -2.89
C THR A 191 1.34 -25.50 -3.15
N LEU A 192 0.62 -24.40 -2.92
CA LEU A 192 1.18 -23.06 -3.11
C LEU A 192 2.45 -22.85 -2.26
N SER A 193 2.52 -23.43 -1.05
CA SER A 193 3.69 -23.35 -0.18
C SER A 193 4.98 -23.98 -0.72
N GLU A 194 4.89 -24.85 -1.73
CA GLU A 194 6.05 -25.51 -2.32
C GLU A 194 6.82 -24.58 -3.27
N PHE A 195 6.24 -23.44 -3.67
CA PHE A 195 6.88 -22.49 -4.59
C PHE A 195 7.51 -21.31 -3.83
N ARG A 196 8.72 -20.93 -4.23
CA ARG A 196 9.40 -19.75 -3.67
C ARG A 196 8.60 -18.48 -3.92
N GLY A 197 8.41 -17.65 -2.88
CA GLY A 197 7.76 -16.35 -3.00
C GLY A 197 6.23 -16.40 -2.96
N TRP A 198 5.64 -17.57 -2.64
CA TRP A 198 4.19 -17.72 -2.52
C TRP A 198 3.59 -16.73 -1.51
N GLU A 199 4.29 -16.42 -0.42
CA GLU A 199 3.81 -15.54 0.65
C GLU A 199 3.46 -14.14 0.13
N THR A 200 4.21 -13.67 -0.87
CA THR A 200 4.13 -12.32 -1.41
C THR A 200 3.27 -12.20 -2.66
N GLN A 201 2.71 -13.31 -3.15
CA GLN A 201 1.76 -13.26 -4.28
C GLN A 201 0.45 -12.65 -3.85
N LEU A 202 -0.11 -11.79 -4.70
CA LEU A 202 -1.46 -11.29 -4.51
C LEU A 202 -2.47 -12.42 -4.66
N ILE A 203 -3.63 -12.28 -4.02
CA ILE A 203 -4.69 -13.29 -4.09
C ILE A 203 -5.22 -13.40 -5.54
N ASP A 204 -5.32 -12.27 -6.27
CA ASP A 204 -5.80 -12.24 -7.66
C ASP A 204 -4.77 -12.72 -8.69
N GLU A 205 -3.48 -12.79 -8.32
CA GLU A 205 -2.41 -13.35 -9.16
C GLU A 205 -2.38 -14.89 -9.14
N ILE A 206 -3.06 -15.54 -8.20
CA ILE A 206 -3.23 -16.99 -8.20
C ILE A 206 -4.50 -17.34 -8.97
N PRO A 207 -4.42 -18.10 -10.09
CA PRO A 207 -5.58 -18.42 -10.92
C PRO A 207 -6.76 -18.96 -10.10
N GLY A 208 -7.89 -18.25 -10.16
CA GLY A 208 -9.16 -18.64 -9.53
C GLY A 208 -9.20 -18.48 -8.00
N LEU A 209 -8.11 -18.12 -7.32
CA LEU A 209 -8.09 -18.10 -5.85
C LEU A 209 -9.02 -17.04 -5.26
N ASN A 210 -9.10 -15.86 -5.90
CA ASN A 210 -10.00 -14.79 -5.46
C ASN A 210 -11.50 -15.15 -5.55
N GLN A 211 -11.84 -16.26 -6.22
CA GLN A 211 -13.20 -16.81 -6.33
C GLN A 211 -13.47 -17.97 -5.37
N VAL A 212 -12.46 -18.44 -4.62
CA VAL A 212 -12.66 -19.46 -3.59
C VAL A 212 -13.51 -18.87 -2.45
N PRO A 213 -14.67 -19.45 -2.13
CA PRO A 213 -15.46 -18.99 -0.99
C PRO A 213 -14.67 -19.13 0.32
N LEU A 214 -14.80 -18.16 1.22
CA LEU A 214 -14.13 -18.12 2.51
C LEU A 214 -14.39 -19.37 3.38
N GLY A 215 -15.54 -20.02 3.18
CA GLY A 215 -15.92 -21.29 3.82
C GLY A 215 -15.29 -22.54 3.20
N GLN A 216 -14.59 -22.42 2.07
CA GLN A 216 -13.94 -23.54 1.37
C GLN A 216 -12.42 -23.47 1.37
N PHE A 217 -11.83 -22.50 2.08
CA PHE A 217 -10.40 -22.52 2.39
C PHE A 217 -10.04 -23.71 3.31
N PRO A 218 -8.78 -24.17 3.33
CA PRO A 218 -8.36 -25.29 4.17
C PRO A 218 -8.64 -25.09 5.66
N HIS A 219 -8.59 -23.84 6.14
CA HIS A 219 -9.15 -23.43 7.42
C HIS A 219 -10.31 -22.44 7.18
N PRO A 220 -11.56 -22.94 7.09
CA PRO A 220 -12.72 -22.14 6.73
C PRO A 220 -12.99 -20.98 7.68
N VAL A 221 -13.50 -19.86 7.16
CA VAL A 221 -13.85 -18.68 7.97
C VAL A 221 -14.80 -19.00 9.13
N ASP A 222 -15.75 -19.92 8.95
CA ASP A 222 -16.70 -20.34 9.99
C ASP A 222 -16.06 -21.14 11.12
N SER A 223 -14.96 -21.82 10.83
CA SER A 223 -14.19 -22.57 11.84
C SER A 223 -13.35 -21.63 12.73
N ILE A 224 -13.03 -20.45 12.19
CA ILE A 224 -12.34 -19.36 12.89
C ILE A 224 -13.37 -18.48 13.62
N ALA A 225 -14.56 -18.35 13.07
CA ALA A 225 -15.59 -17.46 13.58
C ALA A 225 -16.11 -17.90 14.95
N SER A 226 -16.33 -16.93 15.83
CA SER A 226 -17.05 -17.18 17.07
C SER A 226 -18.54 -16.94 16.87
N GLN A 227 -19.36 -17.91 17.24
CA GLN A 227 -20.79 -17.99 16.92
C GLN A 227 -21.69 -17.10 17.80
N VAL A 228 -21.15 -16.10 18.48
CA VAL A 228 -22.00 -15.19 19.27
C VAL A 228 -22.72 -14.25 18.32
N VAL A 229 -24.04 -14.37 18.29
CA VAL A 229 -24.94 -13.51 17.52
C VAL A 229 -25.76 -12.67 18.50
N MET A 230 -25.81 -11.36 18.25
CA MET A 230 -26.59 -10.39 19.00
C MET A 230 -27.56 -9.66 18.08
N ARG A 231 -28.60 -9.06 18.63
CA ARG A 231 -29.52 -8.20 17.88
C ARG A 231 -29.13 -6.74 18.08
N ILE A 232 -29.30 -5.93 17.04
CA ILE A 232 -29.23 -4.47 17.14
C ILE A 232 -30.52 -3.96 17.79
N ASP A 233 -30.49 -3.59 19.07
CA ASP A 233 -31.63 -3.00 19.77
C ASP A 233 -31.82 -1.54 19.35
N LYS A 234 -30.71 -0.79 19.32
CA LYS A 234 -30.75 0.64 19.03
C LYS A 234 -29.52 1.14 18.30
N ILE A 235 -29.70 2.21 17.53
CA ILE A 235 -28.64 2.88 16.79
C ILE A 235 -28.50 4.30 17.35
N TRP A 236 -27.26 4.72 17.53
CA TRP A 236 -26.87 5.96 18.19
C TRP A 236 -25.90 6.73 17.31
N GLY A 237 -26.28 7.93 16.89
CA GLY A 237 -25.51 8.79 15.97
C GLY A 237 -24.44 9.60 16.70
N THR A 238 -23.80 10.52 15.98
CA THR A 238 -22.69 11.35 16.52
C THR A 238 -23.13 12.37 17.58
N ALA A 239 -24.43 12.58 17.77
CA ALA A 239 -24.94 13.40 18.87
C ALA A 239 -24.70 12.74 20.24
N GLU A 240 -24.52 11.42 20.28
CA GLU A 240 -24.23 10.69 21.49
C GLU A 240 -22.79 10.91 21.96
N SER A 241 -22.65 11.01 23.28
CA SER A 241 -21.39 11.40 23.91
C SER A 241 -20.80 10.33 24.83
N GLU A 242 -21.49 9.23 25.14
CA GLU A 242 -20.96 8.25 26.08
C GLU A 242 -21.40 6.81 25.78
N ALA A 243 -20.45 5.88 25.81
CA ALA A 243 -20.66 4.45 25.72
C ALA A 243 -19.64 3.72 26.61
N ILE A 244 -20.07 3.20 27.75
CA ILE A 244 -19.17 2.65 28.79
C ILE A 244 -19.15 1.12 28.88
N ARG A 245 -20.27 0.44 28.56
CA ARG A 245 -20.35 -1.02 28.51
C ARG A 245 -20.13 -1.46 27.08
N THR A 246 -18.90 -1.39 26.60
CA THR A 246 -18.60 -1.60 25.19
C THR A 246 -18.15 -3.02 24.90
N ILE A 247 -18.39 -3.45 23.67
CA ILE A 247 -17.84 -4.66 23.07
C ILE A 247 -16.89 -4.32 21.90
N SER A 248 -16.38 -3.10 21.82
CA SER A 248 -15.52 -2.66 20.72
C SER A 248 -14.13 -2.29 21.23
N GLY A 249 -13.09 -2.61 20.45
CA GLY A 249 -11.71 -2.23 20.77
C GLY A 249 -10.73 -2.85 19.77
N SER A 250 -9.65 -3.45 20.26
CA SER A 250 -8.62 -4.14 19.46
C SER A 250 -8.13 -5.41 20.13
N ASP A 251 -7.37 -6.24 19.40
CA ASP A 251 -6.66 -7.39 19.97
C ASP A 251 -5.40 -7.01 20.78
N VAL A 252 -5.18 -5.71 20.99
CA VAL A 252 -4.06 -5.15 21.78
C VAL A 252 -4.57 -4.54 23.09
N GLU A 253 -5.63 -3.73 23.03
CA GLU A 253 -6.22 -3.09 24.20
C GLU A 253 -7.38 -3.88 24.82
N GLY A 254 -7.83 -4.93 24.13
CA GLY A 254 -9.05 -5.66 24.46
C GLY A 254 -10.25 -5.09 23.71
N PHE A 255 -11.37 -5.82 23.76
CA PHE A 255 -12.61 -5.46 23.07
C PHE A 255 -13.66 -4.85 24.00
N GLU A 256 -13.25 -4.25 25.12
CA GLU A 256 -14.12 -3.55 26.07
C GLU A 256 -13.56 -2.15 26.34
N VAL A 257 -13.23 -1.41 25.27
CA VAL A 257 -12.67 -0.06 25.36
C VAL A 257 -13.80 0.98 25.40
N PRO A 258 -13.94 1.77 26.47
CA PRO A 258 -15.05 2.72 26.61
C PRO A 258 -14.86 3.99 25.75
N CYS A 259 -15.94 4.69 25.46
CA CYS A 259 -15.97 6.03 24.88
C CYS A 259 -16.64 7.00 25.86
N PHE A 260 -15.92 8.00 26.34
CA PHE A 260 -16.40 8.92 27.38
C PHE A 260 -16.86 10.28 26.85
N ARG A 261 -17.69 10.96 27.66
CA ARG A 261 -18.36 12.23 27.37
C ARG A 261 -17.49 13.40 26.91
N ASP A 262 -16.22 13.40 27.29
CA ASP A 262 -15.25 14.42 26.94
C ASP A 262 -14.63 14.23 25.54
N ARG A 263 -14.92 13.10 24.87
CA ARG A 263 -14.26 12.70 23.62
C ARG A 263 -15.00 13.13 22.35
N ILE A 264 -16.26 13.57 22.40
CA ILE A 264 -17.09 13.93 21.22
C ILE A 264 -17.27 12.71 20.27
N ASP A 265 -18.45 12.58 19.65
CA ASP A 265 -18.75 11.56 18.62
C ASP A 265 -18.59 10.10 19.07
N CYS A 266 -19.31 9.68 20.12
CA CYS A 266 -19.39 8.28 20.57
C CYS A 266 -20.50 7.49 19.85
N ALA A 267 -20.67 7.74 18.55
CA ALA A 267 -21.67 7.04 17.74
C ALA A 267 -21.47 5.51 17.86
N SER A 268 -22.56 4.78 18.01
CA SER A 268 -22.52 3.36 18.35
C SER A 268 -23.81 2.63 17.96
N ILE A 269 -23.80 1.32 18.11
CA ILE A 269 -25.01 0.51 18.17
C ILE A 269 -25.11 -0.14 19.55
N GLU A 270 -26.32 -0.15 20.10
CA GLU A 270 -26.67 -0.91 21.29
C GLU A 270 -27.15 -2.29 20.86
N LEU A 271 -26.62 -3.29 21.54
CA LEU A 271 -26.85 -4.69 21.25
C LEU A 271 -27.48 -5.37 22.46
N ASP A 272 -28.34 -6.32 22.17
CA ASP A 272 -28.91 -7.24 23.13
C ASP A 272 -28.88 -8.68 22.62
N ASP A 273 -29.26 -9.61 23.49
CA ASP A 273 -29.35 -11.01 23.13
C ASP A 273 -30.51 -11.25 22.14
N LEU A 274 -30.40 -12.36 21.40
CA LEU A 274 -31.47 -12.85 20.53
C LEU A 274 -32.63 -13.40 21.39
N GLU A 275 -33.33 -12.54 22.14
CA GLU A 275 -34.48 -12.96 22.93
C GLU A 275 -35.56 -13.56 22.03
N THR A 276 -35.78 -14.87 22.13
CA THR A 276 -37.00 -15.55 21.65
C THR A 276 -38.05 -15.69 22.75
N GLU A 277 -37.72 -15.34 23.99
CA GLU A 277 -38.57 -15.48 25.18
C GLU A 277 -38.59 -14.14 25.95
N GLY A 278 -39.70 -13.42 25.89
CA GLY A 278 -39.69 -11.96 26.12
C GLY A 278 -39.32 -11.47 27.53
N ARG A 279 -38.69 -10.28 27.56
CA ARG A 279 -38.71 -9.17 28.56
C ARG A 279 -38.45 -9.45 30.04
N VAL A 280 -38.41 -10.70 30.52
CA VAL A 280 -38.34 -11.00 31.97
C VAL A 280 -36.99 -11.58 32.41
N GLN A 281 -36.08 -11.92 31.48
CA GLN A 281 -34.72 -12.35 31.81
C GLN A 281 -33.69 -11.43 31.17
N ARG A 282 -33.21 -10.45 31.94
CA ARG A 282 -32.08 -9.61 31.52
C ARG A 282 -30.78 -10.42 31.51
N GLY A 283 -30.31 -10.81 30.33
CA GLY A 283 -29.00 -11.43 30.16
C GLY A 283 -27.85 -10.45 30.47
N PRO A 284 -26.63 -10.93 30.75
CA PRO A 284 -25.46 -10.06 30.97
C PRO A 284 -25.06 -9.24 29.73
N LEU A 285 -25.62 -9.59 28.56
CA LEU A 285 -25.35 -8.98 27.26
C LEU A 285 -26.38 -7.94 26.82
N GLU A 286 -27.44 -7.70 27.60
CA GLU A 286 -28.37 -6.61 27.28
C GLU A 286 -27.68 -5.24 27.45
N GLY A 287 -27.89 -4.35 26.48
CA GLY A 287 -27.50 -2.95 26.55
C GLY A 287 -25.97 -2.74 26.54
N VAL A 288 -25.27 -3.51 25.71
CA VAL A 288 -23.84 -3.33 25.43
C VAL A 288 -23.65 -2.58 24.11
N TYR A 289 -22.57 -1.80 24.01
CA TYR A 289 -22.36 -0.88 22.89
C TYR A 289 -21.22 -1.35 21.99
N TRP A 290 -21.46 -1.41 20.69
CA TRP A 290 -20.38 -1.49 19.70
C TRP A 290 -20.13 -0.08 19.15
N VAL A 291 -19.06 0.56 19.63
CA VAL A 291 -18.69 1.93 19.26
C VAL A 291 -18.18 1.96 17.82
N SER A 292 -18.54 3.01 17.08
CA SER A 292 -18.14 3.19 15.69
C SER A 292 -16.65 3.47 15.55
N GLY A 293 -15.97 2.63 14.76
CA GLY A 293 -14.57 2.82 14.42
C GLY A 293 -14.31 3.93 13.42
N LYS A 294 -15.35 4.48 12.79
CA LYS A 294 -15.21 5.66 11.96
C LYS A 294 -14.86 6.89 12.80
N TYR A 295 -15.48 7.02 13.97
CA TYR A 295 -15.32 8.19 14.85
C TYR A 295 -14.34 7.95 15.99
N GLN A 296 -14.07 6.69 16.32
CA GLN A 296 -13.20 6.31 17.44
C GLN A 296 -12.13 5.31 17.01
N GLN A 297 -10.93 5.48 17.54
CA GLN A 297 -9.76 4.63 17.28
C GLN A 297 -9.09 4.20 18.59
N VAL A 298 -8.38 3.09 18.54
CA VAL A 298 -7.71 2.42 19.64
C VAL A 298 -6.30 2.02 19.21
N ARG A 299 -5.42 1.69 20.17
CA ARG A 299 -4.10 1.16 19.80
C ARG A 299 -4.26 -0.23 19.21
N GLY A 300 -3.47 -0.52 18.19
CA GLY A 300 -3.45 -1.79 17.47
C GLY A 300 -2.06 -2.15 17.01
N GLY A 301 -1.95 -3.30 16.35
CA GLY A 301 -0.68 -3.80 15.83
C GLY A 301 0.31 -4.25 16.90
N ARG A 302 1.36 -4.95 16.46
CA ARG A 302 2.36 -5.57 17.33
C ARG A 302 3.74 -5.53 16.66
N GLY A 303 4.80 -5.54 17.46
CA GLY A 303 6.17 -5.53 16.94
C GLY A 303 6.54 -4.21 16.25
N LEU A 304 7.46 -4.27 15.29
CA LEU A 304 7.91 -3.11 14.52
C LEU A 304 6.80 -2.60 13.60
N LEU A 305 6.04 -3.52 12.99
CA LEU A 305 4.88 -3.15 12.16
C LEU A 305 3.76 -2.48 12.97
N GLY A 306 3.73 -2.67 14.30
CA GLY A 306 2.75 -2.06 15.18
C GLY A 306 2.83 -0.53 15.28
N GLN A 307 3.83 0.12 14.68
CA GLN A 307 3.92 1.59 14.62
C GLN A 307 3.28 2.18 13.36
N VAL A 308 2.98 1.35 12.36
CA VAL A 308 2.28 1.76 11.15
C VAL A 308 0.95 2.41 11.54
N ASN A 309 0.54 3.46 10.82
CA ASN A 309 -0.63 4.27 11.16
C ASN A 309 -0.59 4.85 12.59
N GLY A 310 0.60 5.19 13.08
CA GLY A 310 0.78 5.68 14.46
C GLY A 310 0.45 4.65 15.54
N GLY A 311 0.37 3.36 15.16
CA GLY A 311 -0.09 2.28 16.02
C GLY A 311 -1.57 2.33 16.37
N MET A 312 -2.38 3.02 15.55
CA MET A 312 -3.82 3.17 15.75
C MET A 312 -4.61 2.37 14.73
N GLU A 313 -5.78 1.90 15.14
CA GLU A 313 -6.79 1.28 14.26
C GLU A 313 -8.20 1.71 14.69
N PRO A 314 -9.19 1.71 13.78
CA PRO A 314 -10.59 1.93 14.14
C PRO A 314 -11.02 0.96 15.23
N THR A 315 -11.82 1.40 16.21
CA THR A 315 -12.42 0.47 17.17
C THR A 315 -13.36 -0.51 16.46
N GLY A 316 -13.36 -1.79 16.85
CA GLY A 316 -14.14 -2.81 16.17
C GLY A 316 -14.05 -4.17 16.86
N ARG A 317 -14.36 -5.24 16.13
CA ARG A 317 -14.24 -6.63 16.61
C ARG A 317 -13.68 -7.57 15.55
N LEU A 318 -13.26 -8.75 16.00
CA LEU A 318 -12.74 -9.85 15.18
C LEU A 318 -13.71 -11.06 15.18
N PRO A 319 -14.94 -10.93 14.65
CA PRO A 319 -15.91 -12.02 14.66
C PRO A 319 -15.47 -13.24 13.84
N PHE A 320 -14.63 -13.04 12.84
CA PHE A 320 -14.12 -14.06 11.91
C PHE A 320 -12.61 -14.30 12.11
N GLY A 321 -12.15 -14.16 13.36
CA GLY A 321 -10.75 -14.19 13.73
C GLY A 321 -9.95 -13.05 13.10
N ASP A 322 -8.69 -13.32 12.80
CA ASP A 322 -7.74 -12.29 12.42
C ASP A 322 -7.60 -12.02 10.91
N VAL A 323 -8.43 -12.67 10.10
CA VAL A 323 -8.51 -12.45 8.65
C VAL A 323 -8.83 -11.00 8.35
N PHE A 324 -9.83 -10.44 9.04
CA PHE A 324 -10.21 -9.05 8.95
C PHE A 324 -10.97 -8.59 10.19
N LYS A 325 -10.92 -7.29 10.45
CA LYS A 325 -11.66 -6.61 11.50
C LYS A 325 -12.97 -6.06 10.96
N VAL A 326 -14.06 -6.35 11.65
CA VAL A 326 -15.38 -5.77 11.38
C VAL A 326 -15.55 -4.52 12.23
N VAL A 327 -15.98 -3.45 11.58
CA VAL A 327 -16.11 -2.13 12.20
C VAL A 327 -17.50 -1.58 11.94
N VAL A 328 -18.19 -1.16 13.01
CA VAL A 328 -19.38 -0.30 12.89
C VAL A 328 -18.92 1.03 12.29
N TRP A 329 -19.46 1.40 11.14
CA TRP A 329 -18.95 2.51 10.34
C TRP A 329 -19.84 3.74 10.47
N GLU A 330 -21.03 3.72 9.87
CA GLU A 330 -21.94 4.88 9.84
C GLU A 330 -23.29 4.57 10.50
N PRO A 331 -23.48 4.85 11.80
CA PRO A 331 -24.78 4.80 12.46
C PRO A 331 -25.68 5.97 12.02
N SER A 332 -26.95 5.70 11.73
CA SER A 332 -27.96 6.70 11.38
C SER A 332 -29.26 6.48 12.15
N GLU A 333 -29.48 7.29 13.18
CA GLU A 333 -30.74 7.31 13.96
C GLU A 333 -31.96 7.68 13.10
N THR A 334 -31.78 8.50 12.07
CA THR A 334 -32.91 8.96 11.24
C THR A 334 -33.46 7.88 10.33
N THR A 335 -32.64 6.89 9.99
CA THR A 335 -33.00 5.80 9.09
C THR A 335 -33.09 4.45 9.81
N ASP A 336 -32.74 4.40 11.10
CA ASP A 336 -32.55 3.17 11.86
C ASP A 336 -31.64 2.17 11.14
N THR A 337 -30.59 2.69 10.48
CA THR A 337 -29.59 1.87 9.77
C THR A 337 -28.17 2.13 10.26
N VAL A 338 -27.31 1.14 10.05
CA VAL A 338 -25.87 1.22 10.30
C VAL A 338 -25.13 0.51 9.18
N THR A 339 -24.09 1.15 8.65
CA THR A 339 -23.16 0.46 7.73
C THR A 339 -21.99 -0.12 8.51
N THR A 340 -21.42 -1.22 8.01
CA THR A 340 -20.19 -1.82 8.52
C THR A 340 -19.10 -1.78 7.46
N ALA A 341 -17.85 -1.85 7.92
CA ALA A 341 -16.67 -1.91 7.07
C ALA A 341 -15.70 -3.00 7.54
N LEU A 342 -14.95 -3.56 6.60
CA LEU A 342 -13.82 -4.44 6.86
C LEU A 342 -12.52 -3.64 6.86
N PHE A 343 -11.62 -4.06 7.74
CA PHE A 343 -10.24 -3.59 7.81
C PHE A 343 -9.30 -4.78 7.85
N PHE A 344 -8.19 -4.68 7.12
CA PHE A 344 -7.16 -5.71 7.04
C PHE A 344 -5.85 -5.20 7.66
N ARG A 345 -4.96 -6.14 7.97
CA ARG A 345 -3.62 -5.89 8.50
C ARG A 345 -2.60 -6.72 7.75
N VAL A 346 -1.34 -6.32 7.82
CA VAL A 346 -0.22 -7.08 7.27
C VAL A 346 0.60 -7.62 8.43
N CYS A 347 0.90 -8.91 8.40
CA CYS A 347 1.74 -9.59 9.39
C CYS A 347 2.98 -10.17 8.71
N GLN A 348 4.15 -9.96 9.29
CA GLN A 348 5.40 -10.53 8.78
C GLN A 348 6.26 -11.08 9.91
N GLY A 349 6.13 -12.38 10.18
CA GLY A 349 7.01 -13.14 11.08
C GLY A 349 7.44 -12.37 12.33
N MET A 350 8.76 -12.20 12.50
CA MET A 350 9.34 -11.51 13.67
C MET A 350 9.12 -9.98 13.70
N LEU A 351 8.70 -9.36 12.60
CA LEU A 351 8.40 -7.92 12.56
C LEU A 351 7.06 -7.59 13.23
N GLY A 352 6.20 -8.59 13.44
CA GLY A 352 4.88 -8.43 14.05
C GLY A 352 3.80 -8.16 13.01
N CYS A 353 2.80 -7.35 13.39
CA CYS A 353 1.64 -7.04 12.55
C CYS A 353 1.35 -5.54 12.59
N THR A 354 0.89 -4.97 11.48
CA THR A 354 0.31 -3.63 11.48
C THR A 354 -0.98 -3.62 12.31
N PRO A 355 -1.44 -2.44 12.75
CA PRO A 355 -2.85 -2.29 13.10
C PRO A 355 -3.75 -2.65 11.90
N TYR A 356 -5.03 -2.93 12.17
CA TYR A 356 -6.07 -3.10 11.14
C TYR A 356 -6.39 -1.77 10.48
N MET A 357 -5.54 -1.37 9.54
CA MET A 357 -5.53 -0.03 8.97
C MET A 357 -5.89 -0.01 7.48
N ILE A 358 -5.85 -1.17 6.80
CA ILE A 358 -6.16 -1.26 5.36
C ILE A 358 -7.67 -1.35 5.20
N GLY A 359 -8.29 -0.26 4.76
CA GLY A 359 -9.74 -0.11 4.67
C GLY A 359 -10.13 1.35 4.49
N PRO A 360 -11.39 1.73 4.70
CA PRO A 360 -12.55 0.85 4.90
C PRO A 360 -12.95 0.17 3.58
N VAL A 361 -13.21 -1.13 3.67
CA VAL A 361 -13.91 -1.89 2.61
C VAL A 361 -15.39 -2.01 3.02
N PRO A 362 -16.35 -1.48 2.25
CA PRO A 362 -17.78 -1.61 2.56
C PRO A 362 -18.18 -3.07 2.70
N PHE A 363 -18.98 -3.37 3.73
CA PHE A 363 -19.39 -4.73 4.03
C PHE A 363 -20.91 -4.90 4.03
N LEU A 364 -21.58 -4.60 5.14
CA LEU A 364 -23.02 -4.79 5.29
C LEU A 364 -23.71 -3.49 5.65
N THR A 365 -24.98 -3.38 5.26
CA THR A 365 -25.90 -2.38 5.82
C THR A 365 -26.95 -3.11 6.64
N LEU A 366 -26.92 -2.87 7.94
CA LEU A 366 -27.82 -3.46 8.92
C LEU A 366 -28.80 -2.39 9.44
N ARG A 367 -29.81 -2.85 10.15
CA ARG A 367 -30.87 -2.02 10.71
C ARG A 367 -31.22 -2.49 12.12
N VAL A 368 -31.99 -1.69 12.84
CA VAL A 368 -32.57 -2.12 14.13
C VAL A 368 -33.30 -3.47 13.95
N ASN A 369 -33.15 -4.34 14.95
CA ASN A 369 -33.56 -5.75 15.00
C ASN A 369 -32.77 -6.73 14.11
N ALA A 370 -31.77 -6.28 13.33
CA ALA A 370 -30.95 -7.21 12.56
C ALA A 370 -30.05 -8.04 13.50
N PRO A 371 -29.89 -9.34 13.23
CA PRO A 371 -28.86 -10.14 13.87
C PRO A 371 -27.47 -9.75 13.35
N MET A 372 -26.48 -9.77 14.23
CA MET A 372 -25.08 -9.47 13.92
C MET A 372 -24.16 -10.42 14.66
N ILE A 373 -23.18 -10.99 13.96
CA ILE A 373 -22.12 -11.81 14.57
C ILE A 373 -21.12 -10.85 15.22
N VAL A 374 -20.95 -10.97 16.54
CA VAL A 374 -20.06 -10.10 17.33
C VAL A 374 -18.75 -10.80 17.70
N GLY A 375 -18.67 -12.12 17.54
CA GLY A 375 -17.50 -12.90 17.91
C GLY A 375 -17.36 -13.15 19.41
N GLN A 376 -16.18 -13.62 19.83
CA GLN A 376 -16.00 -14.13 21.19
C GLN A 376 -16.08 -13.01 22.22
N LEU A 377 -17.01 -13.11 23.18
CA LEU A 377 -17.11 -12.20 24.30
C LEU A 377 -16.27 -12.73 25.46
N ASP A 378 -15.32 -11.93 25.94
CA ASP A 378 -14.39 -12.34 26.98
C ASP A 378 -14.79 -11.74 28.32
N TYR A 379 -15.71 -12.42 29.02
CA TYR A 379 -16.29 -11.99 30.30
C TYR A 379 -15.30 -11.90 31.46
N THR A 380 -14.03 -12.27 31.24
CA THR A 380 -12.96 -12.24 32.25
C THR A 380 -11.90 -11.17 31.99
N ALA A 381 -11.96 -10.50 30.84
CA ALA A 381 -11.09 -9.38 30.54
C ALA A 381 -11.39 -8.23 31.52
N THR A 382 -10.34 -7.63 32.07
CA THR A 382 -10.52 -6.40 32.83
C THR A 382 -10.78 -5.29 31.82
N PRO A 383 -11.89 -4.53 31.91
CA PRO A 383 -12.18 -3.45 30.98
C PRO A 383 -10.99 -2.50 30.88
N SER A 384 -10.68 -2.02 29.67
CA SER A 384 -9.66 -1.00 29.52
C SER A 384 -10.10 0.24 30.28
N ASN A 385 -9.24 0.74 31.19
CA ASN A 385 -9.49 2.02 31.84
C ASN A 385 -9.17 3.22 30.93
N GLU A 386 -8.46 2.97 29.82
CA GLU A 386 -8.13 3.99 28.82
C GLU A 386 -9.24 4.03 27.76
N PRO A 387 -9.86 5.20 27.52
CA PRO A 387 -10.90 5.33 26.51
C PRO A 387 -10.35 5.35 25.09
N SER A 388 -11.24 5.07 24.13
CA SER A 388 -10.96 5.30 22.72
C SER A 388 -10.64 6.78 22.43
N THR A 389 -9.90 7.00 21.36
CA THR A 389 -9.51 8.35 20.91
C THR A 389 -10.33 8.76 19.68
N PRO A 390 -10.80 10.02 19.58
CA PRO A 390 -11.56 10.47 18.43
C PRO A 390 -10.72 10.53 17.16
N THR A 391 -11.33 10.25 16.01
CA THR A 391 -10.71 10.37 14.68
C THR A 391 -10.96 11.74 14.04
N LEU A 392 -11.92 12.52 14.58
CA LEU A 392 -12.41 13.78 14.00
C LEU A 392 -13.14 13.60 12.64
N ALA A 393 -13.60 12.39 12.33
CA ALA A 393 -14.37 12.12 11.11
C ALA A 393 -15.74 12.83 11.11
N THR A 394 -16.25 13.14 9.91
CA THR A 394 -17.56 13.79 9.72
C THR A 394 -18.61 12.83 9.16
N PRO A 395 -19.92 13.01 9.48
CA PRO A 395 -20.99 12.21 8.91
C PRO A 395 -21.04 12.27 7.37
N GLY A 396 -21.28 11.12 6.73
CA GLY A 396 -21.38 11.02 5.27
C GLY A 396 -20.07 11.19 4.47
N GLY A 397 -18.97 11.56 5.12
CA GLY A 397 -17.62 11.49 4.53
C GLY A 397 -17.02 10.08 4.61
N GLY A 398 -15.94 9.80 3.86
CA GLY A 398 -15.03 8.72 4.22
C GLY A 398 -14.36 9.00 5.58
N MET A 399 -13.49 8.11 6.07
CA MET A 399 -12.48 8.54 7.05
C MET A 399 -11.80 9.83 6.54
N PRO A 400 -11.43 10.80 7.39
CA PRO A 400 -10.39 11.74 7.00
C PRO A 400 -9.23 10.90 6.45
N GLY A 401 -8.73 11.26 5.26
CA GLY A 401 -7.72 10.47 4.55
C GLY A 401 -6.65 10.04 5.54
N PHE A 402 -6.37 8.73 5.58
CA PHE A 402 -5.28 8.20 6.37
C PHE A 402 -4.05 9.04 6.05
N ASN A 403 -3.56 9.80 7.03
CA ASN A 403 -2.30 10.52 6.87
C ASN A 403 -1.28 9.51 6.39
N GLU A 404 -0.70 9.73 5.21
CA GLU A 404 0.47 9.02 4.72
C GLU A 404 1.61 9.23 5.72
N LEU A 405 1.65 8.38 6.74
CA LEU A 405 2.79 8.16 7.59
C LEU A 405 3.55 6.97 7.02
N GLY A 406 4.39 7.29 6.02
CA GLY A 406 5.56 6.53 5.63
C GLY A 406 5.28 5.36 4.71
N GLY A 407 5.45 5.58 3.39
CA GLY A 407 5.52 4.50 2.42
C GLY A 407 5.97 4.92 1.03
N PHE A 408 7.29 4.90 0.77
CA PHE A 408 7.85 5.06 -0.58
C PHE A 408 7.34 3.98 -1.54
N GLU A 409 6.83 4.35 -2.71
CA GLU A 409 6.93 3.48 -3.88
C GLU A 409 8.30 3.65 -4.54
N LEU A 410 9.12 2.62 -4.37
CA LEU A 410 10.15 2.20 -5.32
C LEU A 410 9.57 1.01 -6.08
N ASN A 411 9.46 1.09 -7.40
CA ASN A 411 10.27 0.23 -8.26
C ASN A 411 10.16 0.54 -9.78
N CYS A 412 11.36 0.70 -10.35
CA CYS A 412 11.94 0.02 -11.51
C CYS A 412 11.19 -0.07 -12.86
N LEU A 413 11.87 0.52 -13.85
CA LEU A 413 12.16 0.07 -15.22
C LEU A 413 11.53 -1.25 -15.74
N ASP A 414 11.02 -1.12 -16.97
CA ASP A 414 10.92 -2.07 -18.10
C ASP A 414 9.75 -3.07 -18.19
N SER A 415 8.61 -2.63 -18.74
CA SER A 415 8.22 -2.97 -20.13
C SER A 415 6.93 -2.26 -20.62
N PRO A 416 6.78 -2.02 -21.94
CA PRO A 416 5.81 -1.10 -22.50
C PRO A 416 4.63 -1.84 -23.15
N ASN A 417 3.43 -1.73 -22.58
CA ASN A 417 2.15 -1.63 -23.31
C ASN A 417 0.98 -1.83 -22.35
N LEU A 418 0.47 -0.75 -21.78
CA LEU A 418 -0.97 -0.57 -21.55
C LEU A 418 -1.28 0.93 -21.62
N LEU A 419 -1.44 1.45 -22.84
CA LEU A 419 -1.98 2.78 -23.07
C LEU A 419 -3.51 2.71 -23.20
N GLN A 420 -4.14 3.58 -22.40
CA GLN A 420 -5.45 4.24 -22.61
C GLN A 420 -6.69 3.36 -22.35
N SER A 421 -7.59 3.68 -21.41
CA SER A 421 -8.12 5.00 -21.08
C SER A 421 -9.03 4.99 -19.84
N SER A 422 -8.84 5.93 -18.91
CA SER A 422 -9.87 6.84 -18.39
C SER A 422 -9.27 7.75 -17.32
N ARG A 423 -9.57 9.04 -17.41
CA ARG A 423 -8.85 10.14 -16.76
C ARG A 423 -9.37 10.38 -15.33
N PHE A 424 -8.50 10.24 -14.34
CA PHE A 424 -8.49 11.11 -13.16
C PHE A 424 -7.38 12.17 -13.35
N PRO A 425 -7.66 13.47 -13.25
CA PRO A 425 -6.61 14.46 -13.00
C PRO A 425 -6.47 14.55 -11.47
N GLN A 426 -5.46 13.99 -10.81
CA GLN A 426 -4.10 14.54 -10.78
C GLN A 426 -3.14 13.61 -10.04
N SER A 427 -2.24 12.96 -10.76
CA SER A 427 -1.02 12.38 -10.20
C SER A 427 0.10 13.43 -10.27
N VAL A 428 0.38 14.16 -9.18
CA VAL A 428 1.60 15.00 -9.09
C VAL A 428 2.78 14.05 -8.91
N ASN A 429 3.79 14.13 -9.78
CA ASN A 429 5.00 13.32 -9.65
C ASN A 429 5.87 13.86 -8.49
N LEU A 430 5.74 13.26 -7.31
CA LEU A 430 6.46 13.69 -6.10
C LEU A 430 7.98 13.73 -6.30
N ASN A 431 8.54 12.77 -7.04
CA ASN A 431 9.98 12.70 -7.30
C ASN A 431 10.45 13.85 -8.22
N ALA A 432 9.65 14.18 -9.24
CA ALA A 432 9.94 15.32 -10.11
C ALA A 432 9.86 16.64 -9.33
N LEU A 433 8.87 16.79 -8.44
CA LEU A 433 8.74 18.01 -7.63
C LEU A 433 9.82 18.12 -6.56
N ALA A 434 10.18 17.01 -5.92
CA ALA A 434 11.28 16.96 -4.97
C ALA A 434 12.61 17.31 -5.64
N SER A 435 12.85 16.80 -6.86
CA SER A 435 14.01 17.14 -7.67
C SER A 435 14.02 18.62 -8.07
N ALA A 436 12.87 19.18 -8.45
CA ALA A 436 12.73 20.58 -8.77
C ALA A 436 13.07 21.48 -7.57
N ILE A 437 12.54 21.16 -6.39
CA ILE A 437 12.84 21.89 -5.14
C ILE A 437 14.31 21.72 -4.76
N ALA A 438 14.87 20.51 -4.79
CA ALA A 438 16.29 20.29 -4.52
C ALA A 438 17.19 21.11 -5.46
N ASN A 439 16.85 21.19 -6.74
CA ASN A 439 17.60 21.98 -7.71
C ASN A 439 17.53 23.48 -7.39
N LEU A 440 16.36 23.96 -6.98
CA LEU A 440 16.16 25.35 -6.58
C LEU A 440 16.95 25.70 -5.30
N GLU A 441 16.92 24.82 -4.29
CA GLU A 441 17.65 24.97 -3.02
C GLU A 441 19.17 24.78 -3.18
N SER A 442 19.59 23.92 -4.11
CA SER A 442 21.00 23.63 -4.38
C SER A 442 21.77 24.79 -4.99
N LEU A 443 21.08 25.83 -5.50
CA LEU A 443 21.69 27.09 -5.93
C LEU A 443 22.38 27.84 -4.77
N GLY A 444 22.16 27.43 -3.51
CA GLY A 444 22.77 28.01 -2.31
C GLY A 444 23.86 27.17 -1.62
N SER A 445 23.73 25.84 -1.50
CA SER A 445 24.74 24.98 -0.83
C SER A 445 24.64 23.46 -1.13
N GLY A 446 24.06 23.09 -2.28
CA GLY A 446 23.49 21.76 -2.60
C GLY A 446 24.20 20.51 -2.07
N GLY A 447 23.44 19.67 -1.35
CA GLY A 447 23.82 18.31 -0.96
C GLY A 447 23.28 17.91 0.42
N TYR A 448 23.27 16.62 0.72
CA TYR A 448 22.74 16.10 1.99
C TYR A 448 23.50 16.58 3.24
N ARG A 449 24.69 17.17 3.08
CA ARG A 449 25.50 17.69 4.20
C ARG A 449 25.44 19.22 4.30
N ALA A 450 24.55 19.85 3.53
CA ALA A 450 24.39 21.29 3.49
C ALA A 450 23.85 21.85 4.81
N VAL A 451 24.32 23.03 5.19
CA VAL A 451 23.88 23.76 6.38
C VAL A 451 23.40 25.13 5.93
N GLY A 452 22.11 25.37 6.04
CA GLY A 452 21.47 26.62 5.65
C GLY A 452 21.43 27.67 6.74
N VAL A 453 20.67 28.74 6.50
CA VAL A 453 20.52 29.86 7.44
C VAL A 453 19.66 29.49 8.64
N HIS A 454 19.94 30.11 9.79
CA HIS A 454 19.03 30.06 10.94
C HIS A 454 17.93 31.11 10.73
N THR A 455 16.70 30.74 11.01
CA THR A 455 15.52 31.57 10.80
C THR A 455 14.49 31.26 11.86
N CYS A 456 13.77 32.29 12.29
CA CYS A 456 12.62 32.18 13.19
C CYS A 456 11.36 32.60 12.45
N ALA A 457 10.34 31.75 12.48
CA ALA A 457 9.01 31.98 11.92
C ALA A 457 7.96 32.17 13.04
N ASP A 458 6.73 32.52 12.64
CA ASP A 458 5.53 32.58 13.51
C ASP A 458 5.66 33.45 14.77
N GLY A 459 6.36 34.58 14.62
CA GLY A 459 6.62 35.51 15.73
C GLY A 459 7.68 35.01 16.71
N GLY A 460 8.59 34.14 16.27
CA GLY A 460 9.67 33.59 17.09
C GLY A 460 9.35 32.25 17.75
N ARG A 461 8.20 31.65 17.44
CA ARG A 461 7.78 30.36 18.00
C ARG A 461 8.44 29.15 17.34
N ASN A 462 8.83 29.30 16.07
CA ASN A 462 9.48 28.25 15.29
C ASN A 462 10.87 28.73 14.86
N CYS A 463 11.88 28.46 15.68
CA CYS A 463 13.27 28.84 15.44
C CYS A 463 14.11 27.62 15.10
N GLY A 464 14.98 27.73 14.11
CA GLY A 464 15.81 26.61 13.68
C GLY A 464 16.61 26.93 12.42
N ARG A 465 17.27 25.91 11.88
CA ARG A 465 18.19 26.05 10.75
C ARG A 465 17.78 25.14 9.61
N ALA A 466 17.96 25.60 8.37
CA ALA A 466 17.80 24.78 7.18
C ALA A 466 18.86 23.68 7.12
N LEU A 467 18.45 22.42 6.90
CA LEU A 467 19.33 21.25 6.91
C LEU A 467 19.28 20.52 5.57
N GLY A 468 20.46 20.16 5.06
CA GLY A 468 20.60 19.15 4.03
C GLY A 468 20.13 19.56 2.64
N ARG A 469 19.88 18.54 1.80
CA ARG A 469 19.67 18.67 0.34
C ARG A 469 18.52 19.61 -0.02
N TYR A 470 17.49 19.63 0.83
CA TYR A 470 16.25 20.36 0.63
C TYR A 470 16.15 21.63 1.47
N GLN A 471 17.26 22.05 2.12
CA GLN A 471 17.27 23.18 3.06
C GLN A 471 16.13 23.10 4.08
N PHE A 472 15.85 21.89 4.56
CA PHE A 472 14.66 21.56 5.31
C PHE A 472 14.78 22.09 6.74
N MET A 473 13.83 22.92 7.18
CA MET A 473 13.92 23.61 8.47
C MET A 473 13.89 22.63 9.63
N SER A 474 14.82 22.76 10.58
CA SER A 474 14.96 21.84 11.71
C SER A 474 13.76 21.82 12.67
N TYR A 475 12.89 22.83 12.63
CA TYR A 475 11.64 22.87 13.39
C TYR A 475 10.44 22.28 12.60
N ASN A 476 10.63 21.89 11.35
CA ASN A 476 9.58 21.22 10.60
C ASN A 476 9.21 19.91 11.32
N GLU A 477 7.92 19.64 11.45
CA GLU A 477 7.43 18.49 12.22
C GLU A 477 8.00 17.14 11.75
N PHE A 478 8.21 16.97 10.44
CA PHE A 478 8.79 15.75 9.86
C PHE A 478 10.30 15.64 10.16
N ALA A 479 11.02 16.77 10.21
CA ALA A 479 12.42 16.80 10.64
C ALA A 479 12.53 16.50 12.14
N VAL A 480 11.67 17.11 12.96
CA VAL A 480 11.61 16.90 14.41
C VAL A 480 11.29 15.43 14.73
N ALA A 481 10.27 14.86 14.10
CA ALA A 481 9.87 13.47 14.27
C ALA A 481 11.04 12.51 13.95
N THR A 482 11.77 12.77 12.87
CA THR A 482 12.89 11.92 12.45
C THR A 482 14.11 12.08 13.35
N ILE A 483 14.51 13.32 13.65
CA ILE A 483 15.73 13.60 14.40
C ILE A 483 15.59 13.18 15.87
N THR A 484 14.42 13.33 16.49
CA THR A 484 14.21 13.01 17.91
C THR A 484 14.28 11.51 18.24
N GLN A 485 14.11 10.63 17.24
CA GLN A 485 14.23 9.18 17.40
C GLN A 485 15.68 8.73 17.64
N ARG A 486 16.66 9.56 17.27
CA ARG A 486 18.09 9.23 17.43
C ARG A 486 18.57 9.60 18.83
N PRO A 487 19.41 8.76 19.47
CA PRO A 487 20.04 9.11 20.74
C PRO A 487 20.77 10.46 20.66
N GLY A 488 20.38 11.43 21.49
CA GLY A 488 20.92 12.80 21.46
C GLY A 488 20.25 13.77 20.48
N GLY A 489 19.30 13.31 19.66
CA GLY A 489 18.62 14.11 18.65
C GLY A 489 17.79 15.27 19.23
N ARG A 490 17.16 15.07 20.39
CA ARG A 490 16.45 16.15 21.13
C ARG A 490 17.38 17.29 21.55
N ASP A 491 18.60 16.96 21.99
CA ASP A 491 19.59 17.97 22.36
C ASP A 491 20.19 18.65 21.12
N PHE A 492 20.37 17.89 20.04
CA PHE A 492 20.76 18.44 18.74
C PHE A 492 19.75 19.49 18.24
N LEU A 493 18.45 19.18 18.22
CA LEU A 493 17.40 20.13 17.81
C LEU A 493 17.36 21.38 18.69
N ARG A 494 17.45 21.22 20.02
CA ARG A 494 17.47 22.34 20.97
C ARG A 494 18.63 23.31 20.70
N ARG A 495 19.81 22.77 20.35
CA ARG A 495 20.95 23.61 19.96
C ARG A 495 20.69 24.38 18.66
N LEU A 496 20.08 23.73 17.66
CA LEU A 496 19.73 24.38 16.39
C LEU A 496 18.70 25.49 16.58
N GLU A 497 17.70 25.27 17.42
CA GLU A 497 16.70 26.27 17.81
C GLU A 497 17.38 27.52 18.37
N GLN A 498 18.40 27.34 19.23
CA GLN A 498 19.22 28.40 19.83
C GLN A 498 20.23 29.05 18.86
N GLY A 499 20.26 28.66 17.58
CA GLY A 499 21.11 29.28 16.56
C GLY A 499 22.44 28.56 16.30
N ALA A 500 22.71 27.43 16.95
CA ALA A 500 23.93 26.67 16.73
C ALA A 500 24.06 26.25 15.24
N THR A 501 25.30 26.16 14.78
CA THR A 501 25.62 25.69 13.42
C THR A 501 26.15 24.26 13.53
N PRO A 502 25.41 23.26 13.01
CA PRO A 502 25.83 21.88 13.08
C PRO A 502 26.97 21.61 12.09
N THR A 503 27.84 20.67 12.42
CA THR A 503 28.83 20.14 11.49
C THR A 503 28.19 19.19 10.47
N ALA A 504 28.84 18.99 9.33
CA ALA A 504 28.41 18.05 8.31
C ALA A 504 28.29 16.59 8.84
N ASN A 505 29.09 16.22 9.84
CA ASN A 505 29.01 14.91 10.50
C ASN A 505 27.82 14.84 11.46
N GLU A 506 27.48 15.92 12.15
CA GLU A 506 26.26 15.96 12.97
C GLU A 506 25.01 15.88 12.10
N ILE A 507 24.99 16.51 10.92
CA ILE A 507 23.88 16.31 9.97
C ILE A 507 23.80 14.84 9.55
N GLU A 508 24.90 14.20 9.18
CA GLU A 508 24.90 12.79 8.79
C GLU A 508 24.52 11.85 9.94
N GLN A 509 24.89 12.18 11.17
CA GLN A 509 24.56 11.41 12.37
C GLN A 509 23.07 11.51 12.74
N TYR A 510 22.52 12.73 12.73
CA TYR A 510 21.19 13.02 13.25
C TYR A 510 20.10 13.13 12.18
N PHE A 511 20.48 13.39 10.93
CA PHE A 511 19.57 13.52 9.81
C PHE A 511 20.23 13.05 8.49
N PRO A 512 20.59 11.76 8.36
CA PRO A 512 21.29 11.21 7.19
C PRO A 512 20.47 11.31 5.88
N PRO A 513 21.08 11.06 4.71
CA PRO A 513 20.42 11.19 3.42
C PRO A 513 19.06 10.49 3.29
N ALA A 514 18.93 9.25 3.76
CA ALA A 514 17.67 8.49 3.70
C ALA A 514 16.57 9.11 4.58
N ASP A 515 16.95 9.67 5.72
CA ASP A 515 16.04 10.36 6.66
C ASP A 515 15.62 11.72 6.10
N GLN A 516 16.54 12.44 5.45
CA GLN A 516 16.23 13.68 4.73
C GLN A 516 15.23 13.45 3.59
N GLU A 517 15.46 12.41 2.78
CA GLU A 517 14.56 12.07 1.68
C GLU A 517 13.16 11.73 2.22
N ARG A 518 13.09 10.87 3.24
CA ARG A 518 11.83 10.47 3.87
C ARG A 518 11.05 11.64 4.45
N ALA A 519 11.71 12.46 5.27
CA ALA A 519 11.07 13.59 5.93
C ALA A 519 10.62 14.66 4.93
N PHE A 520 11.44 14.91 3.88
CA PHE A 520 11.10 15.88 2.86
C PHE A 520 9.96 15.42 1.95
N GLN A 521 9.96 14.15 1.51
CA GLN A 521 8.87 13.61 0.69
C GLN A 521 7.53 13.59 1.46
N SER A 522 7.55 13.20 2.74
CA SER A 522 6.35 13.25 3.61
C SER A 522 5.82 14.68 3.76
N SER A 523 6.72 15.64 3.94
CA SER A 523 6.38 17.07 4.01
C SER A 523 5.79 17.60 2.70
N LEU A 524 6.34 17.17 1.56
CA LEU A 524 5.88 17.60 0.25
C LEU A 524 4.51 17.00 -0.11
N ALA A 525 4.27 15.73 0.22
CA ALA A 525 2.97 15.08 0.08
C ALA A 525 1.91 15.80 0.92
N SER A 526 2.20 16.08 2.19
CA SER A 526 1.31 16.87 3.08
C SER A 526 1.00 18.26 2.52
N ASN A 527 1.99 18.94 1.93
CA ASN A 527 1.79 20.23 1.28
C ASN A 527 0.88 20.13 0.04
N ILE A 528 1.00 19.09 -0.76
CA ILE A 528 0.13 18.86 -1.94
C ILE A 528 -1.30 18.57 -1.50
N GLU A 529 -1.48 17.67 -0.54
CA GLU A 529 -2.80 17.34 -0.01
C GLU A 529 -3.50 18.59 0.49
N ARG A 530 -2.83 19.35 1.37
CA ARG A 530 -3.38 20.59 1.90
C ARG A 530 -3.67 21.60 0.79
N ALA A 531 -2.72 21.83 -0.11
CA ALA A 531 -2.92 22.73 -1.23
C ALA A 531 -4.15 22.34 -2.06
N SER A 532 -4.40 21.05 -2.28
CA SER A 532 -5.54 20.55 -3.06
C SER A 532 -6.92 20.87 -2.45
N THR A 533 -6.96 21.20 -1.15
CA THR A 533 -8.16 21.61 -0.42
C THR A 533 -8.32 23.13 -0.32
N GLU A 534 -7.27 23.90 -0.64
CA GLU A 534 -7.31 25.36 -0.65
C GLU A 534 -7.95 25.89 -1.95
N ILE A 535 -8.61 27.05 -1.87
CA ILE A 535 -9.18 27.75 -3.02
C ILE A 535 -8.11 28.65 -3.64
N ASP A 536 -7.81 28.45 -4.93
CA ASP A 536 -6.94 29.32 -5.69
C ASP A 536 -7.63 30.68 -5.89
N PRO A 537 -7.11 31.78 -5.31
CA PRO A 537 -7.73 33.10 -5.39
C PRO A 537 -7.76 33.65 -6.82
N THR A 538 -6.94 33.10 -7.73
CA THR A 538 -6.88 33.52 -9.14
C THR A 538 -8.03 32.91 -9.95
N THR A 539 -8.42 31.67 -9.64
CA THR A 539 -9.42 30.93 -10.42
C THR A 539 -10.77 30.79 -9.71
N GLY A 540 -10.80 30.99 -8.39
CA GLY A 540 -11.98 30.73 -7.55
C GLY A 540 -12.33 29.24 -7.42
N GLN A 541 -11.44 28.34 -7.87
CA GLN A 541 -11.60 26.89 -7.79
C GLN A 541 -10.53 26.31 -6.86
N LEU A 542 -10.69 25.04 -6.47
CA LEU A 542 -9.64 24.34 -5.73
C LEU A 542 -8.33 24.30 -6.54
N PHE A 543 -7.18 24.30 -5.86
CA PHE A 543 -5.89 24.15 -6.55
C PHE A 543 -5.81 22.82 -7.30
N ARG A 544 -5.40 22.90 -8.57
CA ARG A 544 -5.40 21.79 -9.52
C ARG A 544 -4.25 21.99 -10.52
N GLY A 545 -3.68 20.90 -11.04
CA GLY A 545 -2.65 20.91 -12.09
C GLY A 545 -1.41 21.72 -11.71
N ASP A 546 -0.91 22.54 -12.63
CA ASP A 546 0.27 23.41 -12.42
C ASP A 546 0.16 24.28 -11.16
N ARG A 547 -1.04 24.81 -10.88
CA ARG A 547 -1.28 25.68 -9.71
C ARG A 547 -1.16 24.91 -8.39
N LEU A 548 -1.49 23.62 -8.38
CA LEU A 548 -1.30 22.75 -7.22
C LEU A 548 0.20 22.59 -6.90
N ILE A 549 1.02 22.39 -7.92
CA ILE A 549 2.48 22.25 -7.80
C ILE A 549 3.10 23.55 -7.28
N GLU A 550 2.71 24.69 -7.84
CA GLU A 550 3.17 26.01 -7.37
C GLU A 550 2.83 26.22 -5.90
N ARG A 551 1.60 25.88 -5.50
CA ARG A 551 1.14 26.08 -4.12
C ARG A 551 1.87 25.17 -3.12
N ALA A 552 2.08 23.91 -3.46
CA ALA A 552 2.84 22.99 -2.60
C ALA A 552 4.29 23.46 -2.40
N ALA A 553 4.94 23.97 -3.45
CA ALA A 553 6.28 24.54 -3.34
C ALA A 553 6.31 25.83 -2.49
N GLN A 554 5.27 26.67 -2.58
CA GLN A 554 5.11 27.83 -1.70
C GLN A 554 5.01 27.44 -0.22
N MET A 555 4.29 26.37 0.10
CA MET A 555 4.17 25.87 1.47
C MET A 555 5.50 25.35 2.02
N HIS A 556 6.34 24.72 1.18
CA HIS A 556 7.70 24.36 1.58
C HIS A 556 8.55 25.60 1.92
N PHE A 557 8.51 26.62 1.07
CA PHE A 557 9.34 27.82 1.22
C PHE A 557 8.89 28.75 2.35
N GLY A 558 7.58 28.99 2.48
CA GLY A 558 7.01 29.94 3.44
C GLY A 558 6.41 29.32 4.69
N GLY A 559 6.41 27.99 4.79
CA GLY A 559 5.66 27.25 5.79
C GLY A 559 4.21 26.97 5.38
N GLN A 560 3.61 26.03 6.09
CA GLN A 560 2.31 25.44 5.78
C GLN A 560 1.17 26.48 5.73
N PHE A 561 1.25 27.53 6.53
CA PHE A 561 0.27 28.62 6.62
C PHE A 561 0.67 29.88 5.83
N SER A 562 1.66 29.77 4.95
CA SER A 562 2.10 30.89 4.11
C SER A 562 0.96 31.46 3.28
N GLN A 563 0.97 32.78 3.09
CA GLN A 563 0.02 33.45 2.21
C GLN A 563 0.15 32.93 0.78
N ILE A 564 -0.99 32.63 0.17
CA ILE A 564 -1.07 32.21 -1.24
C ILE A 564 -0.52 33.33 -2.12
N ASP A 565 0.44 32.99 -2.99
CA ASP A 565 1.09 33.92 -3.91
C ASP A 565 1.65 35.18 -3.22
N GLY A 566 2.09 35.04 -1.97
CA GLY A 566 2.63 36.14 -1.18
C GLY A 566 3.83 36.81 -1.85
N ILE A 567 3.90 38.14 -1.73
CA ILE A 567 5.04 38.94 -2.22
C ILE A 567 6.19 39.04 -1.22
N GLN A 568 6.05 38.43 -0.05
CA GLN A 568 7.07 38.40 1.01
C GLN A 568 8.25 37.53 0.58
N THR A 569 9.47 37.99 0.86
CA THR A 569 10.72 37.33 0.44
C THR A 569 11.38 36.54 1.58
N ASP A 570 12.29 35.61 1.25
CA ASP A 570 13.15 34.96 2.24
C ASP A 570 13.98 35.95 3.07
N ALA A 571 14.63 35.44 4.13
CA ALA A 571 15.56 36.18 4.98
C ALA A 571 16.75 36.82 4.21
N LEU A 572 16.93 36.48 2.94
CA LEU A 572 17.97 37.00 2.05
C LEU A 572 17.42 37.94 0.96
N GLY A 573 16.10 38.14 0.88
CA GLY A 573 15.45 39.08 -0.03
C GLY A 573 15.43 38.66 -1.51
N ARG A 574 15.61 37.37 -1.84
CA ARG A 574 15.94 36.93 -3.21
C ARG A 574 14.77 36.37 -4.02
N LEU A 575 13.80 35.73 -3.35
CA LEU A 575 12.63 35.13 -3.98
C LEU A 575 11.39 35.43 -3.15
N SER A 576 10.31 35.90 -3.78
CA SER A 576 8.98 35.91 -3.15
C SER A 576 8.38 34.51 -3.13
N LEU A 577 7.35 34.27 -2.30
CA LEU A 577 6.61 33.00 -2.32
C LEU A 577 6.11 32.68 -3.73
N ARG A 578 5.52 33.67 -4.40
CA ARG A 578 5.05 33.50 -5.78
C ARG A 578 6.17 33.11 -6.74
N ASP A 579 7.32 33.80 -6.68
CA ASP A 579 8.46 33.50 -7.55
C ASP A 579 9.01 32.10 -7.28
N TYR A 580 9.03 31.68 -6.02
CA TYR A 580 9.47 30.36 -5.62
C TYR A 580 8.58 29.27 -6.24
N GLY A 581 7.26 29.39 -6.09
CA GLY A 581 6.30 28.44 -6.65
C GLY A 581 6.41 28.32 -8.17
N GLN A 582 6.50 29.45 -8.88
CA GLN A 582 6.63 29.48 -10.34
C GLN A 582 7.94 28.86 -10.83
N ARG A 583 9.05 29.10 -10.12
CA ARG A 583 10.35 28.50 -10.47
C ARG A 583 10.37 27.00 -10.21
N ALA A 584 9.75 26.54 -9.11
CA ALA A 584 9.61 25.12 -8.83
C ALA A 584 8.76 24.42 -9.90
N LEU A 585 7.64 25.02 -10.35
CA LEU A 585 6.85 24.49 -11.46
C LEU A 585 7.66 24.42 -12.77
N ALA A 586 8.40 25.47 -13.12
CA ALA A 586 9.21 25.48 -14.34
C ALA A 586 10.27 24.37 -14.33
N LEU A 587 10.89 24.10 -13.18
CA LEU A 587 11.84 23.00 -13.00
C LEU A 587 11.14 21.63 -13.02
N TYR A 588 9.97 21.51 -12.39
CA TYR A 588 9.15 20.29 -12.41
C TYR A 588 8.79 19.88 -13.85
N GLN A 589 8.30 20.84 -14.66
CA GLN A 589 7.95 20.60 -16.05
C GLN A 589 9.17 20.23 -16.91
N GLN A 590 10.36 20.76 -16.60
CA GLN A 590 11.61 20.35 -17.25
C GLN A 590 12.00 18.92 -16.88
N THR A 591 11.84 18.52 -15.61
CA THR A 591 12.09 17.15 -15.16
C THR A 591 11.14 16.15 -15.83
N GLU A 592 9.86 16.47 -15.93
CA GLU A 592 8.85 15.67 -16.65
C GLU A 592 9.13 15.60 -18.17
N SER A 593 9.55 16.73 -18.79
CA SER A 593 9.84 16.78 -20.23
C SER A 593 11.12 16.04 -20.61
N SER A 594 12.12 16.03 -19.72
CA SER A 594 13.37 15.30 -19.93
C SER A 594 13.22 13.79 -19.76
N THR A 595 12.16 13.32 -19.08
CA THR A 595 11.75 11.91 -19.07
C THR A 595 11.01 11.51 -20.36
N ALA A 596 10.37 12.45 -21.07
CA ALA A 596 9.61 12.20 -22.30
C ALA A 596 10.45 12.17 -23.60
N THR A 597 11.67 12.71 -23.61
CA THR A 597 12.50 12.86 -24.83
C THR A 597 13.37 11.64 -25.22
N ASN A 598 13.28 10.51 -24.51
CA ASN A 598 13.97 9.27 -24.90
C ASN A 598 13.02 8.21 -25.49
N VAL A 599 12.00 8.63 -26.24
CA VAL A 599 11.19 7.74 -27.07
C VAL A 599 11.68 7.82 -28.52
N CYS A 600 12.15 6.68 -29.02
CA CYS A 600 12.76 6.50 -30.32
C CYS A 600 11.92 7.03 -31.48
N THR A 601 12.55 7.83 -32.34
CA THR A 601 12.09 8.09 -33.71
C THR A 601 12.10 6.79 -34.52
N PRO A 602 11.03 6.46 -35.27
CA PRO A 602 11.06 5.33 -36.18
C PRO A 602 12.00 5.63 -37.35
N LEU A 603 12.99 4.75 -37.55
CA LEU A 603 13.85 4.74 -38.73
C LEU A 603 13.02 4.34 -39.96
N SER A 604 12.43 5.31 -40.64
CA SER A 604 12.05 5.17 -42.05
C SER A 604 13.18 5.72 -42.94
N SER A 605 13.55 4.91 -43.94
CA SER A 605 14.61 5.09 -44.92
C SER A 605 14.85 6.53 -45.42
N ALA A 606 16.11 7.00 -45.34
CA ALA A 606 16.66 7.96 -46.28
C ALA A 606 18.19 7.80 -46.39
N ARG A 607 18.67 7.88 -47.64
CA ARG A 607 20.05 7.71 -48.08
C ARG A 607 20.96 8.89 -47.67
N SER A 608 22.23 8.56 -47.42
CA SER A 608 23.47 9.28 -47.74
C SER A 608 23.64 10.76 -47.33
N ALA A 609 24.61 11.06 -46.46
CA ALA A 609 25.79 11.91 -46.77
C ALA A 609 26.67 12.23 -45.53
N ASN A 610 27.93 11.79 -45.59
CA ASN A 610 29.19 12.49 -45.28
C ASN A 610 29.42 13.37 -44.02
N VAL A 611 30.53 13.02 -43.30
CA VAL A 611 31.67 13.88 -42.88
C VAL A 611 31.43 14.79 -41.64
N GLN A 612 32.25 14.91 -40.56
CA GLN A 612 33.68 14.68 -40.25
C GLN A 612 33.94 14.73 -38.72
N ARG A 613 35.00 14.03 -38.23
CA ARG A 613 36.00 14.30 -37.13
C ARG A 613 35.58 15.20 -35.92
N MET A 614 35.93 14.94 -34.66
CA MET A 614 37.22 14.50 -34.07
C MET A 614 37.05 14.40 -32.52
N GLY A 615 37.81 13.53 -31.83
CA GLY A 615 38.17 13.74 -30.40
C GLY A 615 38.16 12.52 -29.47
N LEU A 616 39.27 11.78 -29.43
CA LEU A 616 39.61 10.78 -28.40
C LEU A 616 39.95 11.43 -27.05
N VAL A 617 39.48 10.86 -25.93
CA VAL A 617 40.17 10.91 -24.61
C VAL A 617 40.07 9.55 -23.91
N ASP A 618 41.15 9.25 -23.20
CA ASP A 618 41.79 7.99 -22.77
C ASP A 618 41.06 7.18 -21.67
N VAL A 619 40.99 5.85 -21.83
CA VAL A 619 40.45 4.88 -20.85
C VAL A 619 41.61 4.12 -20.20
N SER A 620 42.31 4.78 -19.30
CA SER A 620 43.41 4.14 -18.54
C SER A 620 43.40 4.45 -17.03
N PHE A 621 42.40 5.19 -16.53
CA PHE A 621 42.30 5.53 -15.10
C PHE A 621 41.38 4.60 -14.27
N LEU A 622 40.57 3.75 -14.92
CA LEU A 622 39.56 2.91 -14.22
C LEU A 622 40.06 1.52 -13.80
N LYS A 623 41.15 0.99 -14.39
CA LYS A 623 41.67 -0.34 -14.03
C LYS A 623 42.53 -0.38 -12.76
N GLY A 624 43.07 0.75 -12.30
CA GLY A 624 43.91 0.80 -11.09
C GLY A 624 43.13 0.75 -9.77
N ARG A 625 41.89 1.25 -9.76
CA ARG A 625 41.07 1.35 -8.53
C ARG A 625 40.40 0.03 -8.14
N GLN A 626 40.07 -0.81 -9.12
CA GLN A 626 39.36 -2.06 -8.87
C GLN A 626 40.28 -3.12 -8.25
N LEU A 627 41.56 -3.15 -8.64
CA LEU A 627 42.57 -4.04 -8.06
C LEU A 627 42.91 -3.71 -6.58
N PHE A 628 42.86 -2.43 -6.20
CA PHE A 628 43.16 -1.99 -4.83
C PHE A 628 42.03 -2.32 -3.84
N LEU A 629 40.77 -2.27 -4.28
CA LEU A 629 39.60 -2.61 -3.46
C LEU A 629 39.48 -4.12 -3.21
N THR A 630 39.76 -4.97 -4.22
CA THR A 630 39.82 -6.43 -4.02
C THR A 630 40.95 -6.85 -3.07
N ALA A 631 42.09 -6.16 -3.07
CA ALA A 631 43.20 -6.46 -2.17
C ALA A 631 42.87 -6.11 -0.70
N LEU A 632 42.16 -5.00 -0.44
CA LEU A 632 41.70 -4.64 0.90
C LEU A 632 40.62 -5.59 1.43
N TYR A 633 39.75 -6.10 0.56
CA TYR A 633 38.68 -7.03 0.94
C TYR A 633 39.25 -8.40 1.34
N LEU A 634 40.24 -8.91 0.60
CA LEU A 634 40.96 -10.14 0.92
C LEU A 634 41.78 -10.03 2.21
N LEU A 635 42.38 -8.86 2.50
CA LEU A 635 43.13 -8.65 3.74
C LEU A 635 42.22 -8.70 4.99
N ASN A 636 41.03 -8.11 4.90
CA ASN A 636 40.06 -8.12 6.00
C ASN A 636 39.49 -9.52 6.26
N LEU A 637 39.25 -10.31 5.20
CA LEU A 637 38.82 -11.71 5.33
C LEU A 637 39.87 -12.59 6.01
N ILE A 638 41.16 -12.37 5.72
CA ILE A 638 42.26 -13.12 6.37
C ILE A 638 42.40 -12.75 7.86
N VAL A 639 42.18 -11.49 8.23
CA VAL A 639 42.20 -11.05 9.63
C VAL A 639 41.00 -11.61 10.40
N LEU A 640 39.81 -11.63 9.80
CA LEU A 640 38.60 -12.20 10.40
C LEU A 640 38.73 -13.72 10.59
N TYR A 641 39.32 -14.43 9.62
CA TYR A 641 39.55 -15.88 9.70
C TYR A 641 40.56 -16.25 10.79
N ARG A 642 41.57 -15.41 11.04
CA ARG A 642 42.52 -15.62 12.16
C ARG A 642 41.91 -15.35 13.54
N LEU A 643 40.95 -14.44 13.64
CA LEU A 643 40.27 -14.13 14.91
C LEU A 643 39.25 -15.20 15.31
N ILE A 644 38.65 -15.89 14.34
CA ILE A 644 37.63 -16.93 14.59
C ILE A 644 38.26 -18.29 14.94
N PHE A 645 39.47 -18.58 14.47
CA PHE A 645 40.12 -19.89 14.67
C PHE A 645 41.23 -19.93 15.74
N GLN A 646 41.39 -18.86 16.54
CA GLN A 646 42.31 -18.83 17.69
C GLN A 646 41.63 -18.47 19.02
N SER A 647 40.30 -18.56 19.11
CA SER A 647 39.54 -18.47 20.36
C SER A 647 39.02 -19.83 20.81
#